data_AF-A0A1G1CFI8-F1
#
_entry.id   AF-A0A1G1CFI8-F1
#
_cell.length_a   1.000
_cell.length_b   1.000
_cell.length_c   1.000
_cell.angle_alpha   90.00
_cell.angle_beta   90.00
_cell.angle_gamma   90.00
#
_symmetry.space_group_name_H-M   'P 1'
#
loop_
_entity.id
_entity.type
_entity.pdbx_description
1 polymer ?
#
loop_
_entity_poly.entity_id
_entity_poly.type
_entity_poly.pdbx_seq_one_letter_code
_entity_poly.pdbx_strand_id
1 'polypeptide(L)'
;MKRNTAVWLAWLLAGLPALVWTAQAATNEKEVEEDQSLASQLVTPHKPWAKGYSKGAPRALFIVTPGNYDGSWFAPETRMREVVELIQRFDLNADAFFFGGSKGEDFFGLELGRARAERLLEKPYDVYVVAGTNMDKLPPKFQYMIMEQVAKGAGLVCVGPAAKDFMTDKRRVQPVPGFLVDGVPALDGKQPGELVSAYRLGKGRGAWLNYPAWVLTPRGEFSWAGLAAYDYRMLWVGRAVLWAASRESKVTAAFQAAEGQGGLPTLTLNVSNADTQALALSGTVEIRRASDGWITPGGAVSATVSAAQPLSQAITLTPLRAGQYFVDVVLKSAAGVEAFAAGTFEVKSDAGIETVVLDRTYAETGEKIPGKVTLRGTPPAGSLLQIRFRDAYDRVLAQQAIPVAAGRAEYPIEYTPDAFATIWMRAEAALVAGGLELEMKDASFTVPKRRQGQFNFLQWDTPNDVLGLFAWQQMKKAGMSTCLIGSFNESKFHPVLAAADIPMVPYSTRILDPKDDNGVMKVRDKNGNFQALCWNDEPKIDEYVQTIVDYQKKRREHGVFVYSLGDEGVTLGCCVAPTCMAAYRRYLQAQYGTIEALNASWGEQHKSFDEVALLDVKDNMENAAKGKAQWARWYDRQAFARYNLMQFSGRFVKAYEQLDPKGLTGFEGTGGFGDDYDSIVGINPFYGPYPSIGDDIVRSIAPRATIRSNWMGYSKTGDALSDAAWRMVIKGMDSVWYWMWTGIGSWRGYITPTLDFYPATADLMQEMQPVCRGLGDLLLQSDMTHSGIAVFYSLPSALSHTVEDSGSFMSPEMTHQTWTRLTYDLGLDFRYLTDAMIRRGALTHAEFKVLLLPMTQAVASDQAAAIRAFVEAGGVVIADVRPGVLDGHCKPLDKGNLDDLFGIRRTNRGKAEKAPVVVSGALDIQTLEADLGKCRIDPGVEAATAKPACQAGKYPVMLVNPVGKGRAILLNFQLLSDQADDAQAAAARKFLGALYGNVGVKAAVTATAPDNGPLPETEVRIWNDGDARVFGLWRQMKCAWFSPMSGTDAGAPVAAKVTLPAKQHVYDLRARKYLGEVTQVDTSLRWGRANFFLALPYRIGKPDIDLSTKKPEPGQVVTATIELDIPKSSTARHAVYVDVMDPTGRTTEWGGQVVILDKGRGSVQVPVAFNAMPGKWQIKATELFSNRSADASWKVK
;
A
#
# COMPACT_ATOMS: atom_id res chain seq x y z
N MET A 1 25.39 19.59 3.43
CA MET A 1 24.69 18.75 4.44
C MET A 1 23.23 18.59 3.98
N LYS A 2 22.60 17.42 4.14
CA LYS A 2 21.39 16.91 3.42
C LYS A 2 21.67 16.12 2.12
N ARG A 3 22.46 15.04 2.23
CA ARG A 3 22.60 14.00 1.18
C ARG A 3 22.25 12.59 1.69
N ASN A 4 21.72 12.46 2.92
CA ASN A 4 21.71 11.19 3.65
C ASN A 4 20.38 10.43 3.65
N THR A 5 19.28 10.90 3.04
CA THR A 5 18.06 10.09 2.93
C THR A 5 18.08 9.15 1.70
N ALA A 6 18.76 9.53 0.62
CA ALA A 6 18.79 8.74 -0.62
C ALA A 6 19.71 7.50 -0.56
N VAL A 7 20.66 7.46 0.37
CA VAL A 7 21.58 6.31 0.55
C VAL A 7 20.84 5.11 1.17
N TRP A 8 19.75 5.34 1.92
CA TRP A 8 19.02 4.27 2.61
C TRP A 8 18.23 3.35 1.68
N LEU A 9 17.69 3.85 0.55
CA LEU A 9 17.02 3.00 -0.45
C LEU A 9 18.02 2.11 -1.21
N ALA A 10 19.23 2.62 -1.51
CA ALA A 10 20.20 1.90 -2.33
C ALA A 10 20.88 0.71 -1.63
N TRP A 11 20.92 0.71 -0.29
CA TRP A 11 21.61 -0.32 0.51
C TRP A 11 20.69 -1.45 1.00
N LEU A 12 19.38 -1.36 0.77
CA LEU A 12 18.42 -2.44 1.04
C LEU A 12 18.57 -3.63 0.07
N LEU A 13 19.22 -3.43 -1.09
CA LEU A 13 19.23 -4.39 -2.21
C LEU A 13 20.58 -5.14 -2.39
N ALA A 14 21.60 -4.85 -1.59
CA ALA A 14 22.96 -5.40 -1.80
C ALA A 14 23.22 -6.79 -1.16
N GLY A 15 22.19 -7.47 -0.66
CA GLY A 15 22.32 -8.74 0.06
C GLY A 15 21.65 -9.93 -0.63
N LEU A 16 22.07 -10.28 -1.85
CA LEU A 16 21.67 -11.51 -2.54
C LEU A 16 22.93 -12.21 -3.09
N PRO A 17 23.07 -13.53 -2.86
CA PRO A 17 23.41 -14.38 -3.99
C PRO A 17 22.45 -15.57 -4.12
N ALA A 18 22.12 -15.85 -5.37
CA ALA A 18 21.75 -17.17 -5.89
C ALA A 18 20.39 -17.75 -5.44
N LEU A 19 19.29 -17.21 -5.99
CA LEU A 19 18.19 -17.98 -6.58
C LEU A 19 17.18 -17.09 -7.34
N VAL A 20 17.62 -15.93 -7.84
CA VAL A 20 16.81 -15.06 -8.71
C VAL A 20 17.17 -15.36 -10.17
N TRP A 21 16.59 -16.42 -10.71
CA TRP A 21 16.39 -16.55 -12.16
C TRP A 21 14.93 -16.22 -12.46
N THR A 22 14.56 -14.95 -12.27
CA THR A 22 13.27 -14.42 -12.74
C THR A 22 13.50 -13.80 -14.11
N ALA A 23 12.85 -14.34 -15.13
CA ALA A 23 12.67 -13.67 -16.41
C ALA A 23 11.92 -12.34 -16.16
N GLN A 24 12.67 -11.25 -15.97
CA GLN A 24 12.11 -9.90 -16.01
C GLN A 24 11.54 -9.70 -17.43
N ALA A 25 10.26 -9.36 -17.54
CA ALA A 25 9.74 -8.93 -18.85
C ALA A 25 10.48 -7.65 -19.24
N ALA A 26 11.30 -7.74 -20.30
CA ALA A 26 12.03 -6.60 -20.81
C ALA A 26 11.05 -5.49 -21.21
N THR A 27 11.36 -4.24 -20.83
CA THR A 27 10.60 -3.07 -21.28
C THR A 27 10.55 -3.04 -22.81
N ASN A 28 9.36 -2.90 -23.38
CA ASN A 28 9.18 -2.85 -24.84
C ASN A 28 8.99 -1.41 -25.36
N GLU A 29 9.00 -1.22 -26.69
CA GLU A 29 8.92 0.11 -27.31
C GLU A 29 7.64 0.87 -26.92
N LYS A 30 6.49 0.19 -26.86
CA LYS A 30 5.22 0.81 -26.46
C LYS A 30 5.28 1.30 -25.00
N GLU A 31 5.87 0.50 -24.12
CA GLU A 31 6.03 0.87 -22.71
C GLU A 31 6.97 2.08 -22.56
N VAL A 32 8.04 2.17 -23.36
CA VAL A 32 8.95 3.33 -23.40
C VAL A 32 8.21 4.60 -23.82
N GLU A 33 7.27 4.52 -24.76
CA GLU A 33 6.41 5.64 -25.15
C GLU A 33 5.43 6.04 -24.05
N GLU A 34 4.73 5.06 -23.47
CA GLU A 34 3.73 5.28 -22.40
C GLU A 34 4.37 5.90 -21.14
N ASP A 35 5.50 5.37 -20.68
CA ASP A 35 6.18 5.81 -19.45
C ASP A 35 6.81 7.21 -19.57
N GLN A 36 6.96 7.71 -20.80
CA GLN A 36 7.50 9.05 -21.11
C GLN A 36 6.45 9.99 -21.72
N SER A 37 5.18 9.61 -21.68
CA SER A 37 4.07 10.43 -22.16
C SER A 37 3.82 11.63 -21.24
N LEU A 38 3.47 12.76 -21.85
CA LEU A 38 3.01 13.97 -21.16
C LEU A 38 1.47 14.04 -21.10
N ALA A 39 0.77 13.03 -21.62
CA ALA A 39 -0.68 12.97 -21.59
C ALA A 39 -1.18 12.83 -20.14
N SER A 40 -2.08 13.73 -19.72
CA SER A 40 -2.64 13.73 -18.38
C SER A 40 -4.08 14.22 -18.39
N GLN A 41 -4.94 13.57 -17.60
CA GLN A 41 -6.29 14.02 -17.32
C GLN A 41 -6.39 14.73 -15.97
N LEU A 42 -5.39 14.56 -15.09
CA LEU A 42 -5.32 15.27 -13.83
C LEU A 42 -4.97 16.76 -14.03
N VAL A 43 -5.92 17.62 -13.72
CA VAL A 43 -5.73 19.08 -13.62
C VAL A 43 -5.63 19.48 -12.15
N THR A 44 -4.51 20.10 -11.76
CA THR A 44 -4.31 20.64 -10.42
C THR A 44 -4.81 22.10 -10.35
N PRO A 45 -5.14 22.65 -9.17
CA PRO A 45 -5.43 24.07 -9.04
C PRO A 45 -4.22 24.92 -9.44
N HIS A 46 -4.38 25.82 -10.43
CA HIS A 46 -3.30 26.66 -10.95
C HIS A 46 -3.82 27.95 -11.57
N LYS A 47 -2.92 28.92 -11.81
CA LYS A 47 -3.22 30.08 -12.65
C LYS A 47 -2.91 29.74 -14.12
N PRO A 48 -3.85 29.89 -15.06
CA PRO A 48 -3.58 29.69 -16.48
C PRO A 48 -2.84 30.91 -17.07
N TRP A 49 -1.54 31.04 -16.76
CA TRP A 49 -0.71 32.21 -17.08
C TRP A 49 -0.73 32.64 -18.55
N ALA A 50 -0.62 31.67 -19.48
CA ALA A 50 -0.54 31.94 -20.91
C ALA A 50 -1.38 30.93 -21.73
N LYS A 51 -2.58 30.61 -21.25
CA LYS A 51 -3.58 29.87 -22.03
C LYS A 51 -4.28 30.79 -23.02
N GLY A 52 -4.21 30.46 -24.30
CA GLY A 52 -4.58 31.31 -25.43
C GLY A 52 -3.55 32.40 -25.71
N TYR A 53 -2.25 32.10 -25.69
CA TYR A 53 -1.18 33.11 -25.83
C TYR A 53 -1.09 33.69 -27.25
N SER A 54 -1.00 35.03 -27.36
CA SER A 54 -1.11 35.76 -28.65
C SER A 54 0.05 35.48 -29.63
N LYS A 55 1.21 35.05 -29.12
CA LYS A 55 2.38 34.72 -29.95
C LYS A 55 2.43 33.25 -30.40
N GLY A 56 1.37 32.49 -30.10
CA GLY A 56 1.24 31.07 -30.43
C GLY A 56 2.02 30.15 -29.49
N ALA A 57 1.73 28.85 -29.59
CA ALA A 57 2.31 27.81 -28.75
C ALA A 57 3.68 27.35 -29.31
N PRO A 58 4.80 27.54 -28.58
CA PRO A 58 6.07 26.98 -29.02
C PRO A 58 6.08 25.46 -28.93
N ARG A 59 6.85 24.84 -29.82
CA ARG A 59 7.21 23.42 -29.75
C ARG A 59 8.41 23.27 -28.83
N ALA A 60 8.29 22.47 -27.78
CA ALA A 60 9.32 22.27 -26.79
C ALA A 60 9.73 20.80 -26.66
N LEU A 61 11.03 20.53 -26.50
CA LEU A 61 11.54 19.20 -26.14
C LEU A 61 12.19 19.24 -24.76
N PHE A 62 11.65 18.48 -23.81
CA PHE A 62 12.15 18.37 -22.45
C PHE A 62 13.05 17.15 -22.28
N ILE A 63 14.21 17.38 -21.67
CA ILE A 63 15.20 16.35 -21.33
C ILE A 63 15.21 16.26 -19.81
N VAL A 64 14.58 15.22 -19.28
CA VAL A 64 14.26 15.08 -17.86
C VAL A 64 15.13 14.00 -17.25
N THR A 65 15.57 14.15 -16.01
CA THR A 65 16.22 13.05 -15.29
C THR A 65 15.19 12.02 -14.80
N PRO A 66 15.36 10.69 -15.04
CA PRO A 66 14.41 9.67 -14.61
C PRO A 66 14.49 9.32 -13.11
N GLY A 67 15.43 9.90 -12.38
CA GLY A 67 15.59 9.64 -10.94
C GLY A 67 16.47 8.41 -10.63
N ASN A 68 16.13 7.70 -9.55
CA ASN A 68 16.94 6.59 -9.08
C ASN A 68 16.80 5.37 -10.01
N TYR A 69 17.94 4.79 -10.40
CA TYR A 69 18.01 3.59 -11.22
C TYR A 69 18.46 2.39 -10.39
N ASP A 70 17.72 1.29 -10.49
CA ASP A 70 18.08 0.05 -9.81
C ASP A 70 18.92 -0.89 -10.69
N GLY A 71 18.71 -0.86 -12.00
CA GLY A 71 19.32 -1.81 -12.95
C GLY A 71 18.31 -2.37 -13.96
N SER A 72 17.02 -2.29 -13.66
CA SER A 72 15.93 -2.73 -14.56
C SER A 72 14.71 -1.79 -14.59
N TRP A 73 14.61 -0.85 -13.64
CA TRP A 73 13.52 0.12 -13.51
C TRP A 73 14.03 1.44 -12.91
N PHE A 74 13.24 2.51 -13.05
CA PHE A 74 13.50 3.84 -12.50
C PHE A 74 12.35 4.34 -11.62
N ALA A 75 12.66 5.17 -10.62
CA ALA A 75 11.69 5.89 -9.80
C ALA A 75 11.61 7.38 -10.20
N PRO A 76 10.76 7.76 -11.17
CA PRO A 76 10.66 9.14 -11.65
C PRO A 76 10.04 10.08 -10.62
N GLU A 77 9.24 9.58 -9.66
CA GLU A 77 8.51 10.39 -8.69
C GLU A 77 7.68 11.48 -9.42
N THR A 78 7.72 12.73 -8.97
CA THR A 78 6.96 13.88 -9.52
C THR A 78 7.68 14.60 -10.67
N ARG A 79 8.80 14.07 -11.16
CA ARG A 79 9.69 14.75 -12.11
C ARG A 79 9.04 15.09 -13.45
N MET A 80 8.37 14.11 -14.06
CA MET A 80 7.66 14.32 -15.33
C MET A 80 6.40 15.18 -15.13
N ARG A 81 5.75 15.09 -13.97
CA ARG A 81 4.59 15.90 -13.61
C ARG A 81 4.88 17.39 -13.70
N GLU A 82 6.07 17.87 -13.33
CA GLU A 82 6.41 19.30 -13.44
C GLU A 82 6.29 19.84 -14.87
N VAL A 83 6.59 19.02 -15.89
CA VAL A 83 6.42 19.41 -17.30
C VAL A 83 4.94 19.56 -17.64
N VAL A 84 4.09 18.65 -17.16
CA VAL A 84 2.63 18.74 -17.32
C VAL A 84 2.07 19.97 -16.58
N GLU A 85 2.55 20.26 -15.38
CA GLU A 85 2.18 21.47 -14.62
C GLU A 85 2.50 22.75 -15.39
N LEU A 86 3.61 22.77 -16.13
CA LEU A 86 3.95 23.90 -17.00
C LEU A 86 3.01 23.98 -18.22
N ILE A 87 2.70 22.85 -18.87
CA ILE A 87 1.76 22.78 -20.01
C ILE A 87 0.34 23.17 -19.59
N GLN A 88 -0.07 22.92 -18.34
CA GLN A 88 -1.39 23.35 -17.86
C GLN A 88 -1.47 24.87 -17.68
N ARG A 89 -0.33 25.53 -17.45
CA ARG A 89 -0.23 26.98 -17.26
C ARG A 89 0.04 27.76 -18.56
N PHE A 90 0.73 27.13 -19.52
CA PHE A 90 1.17 27.73 -20.78
C PHE A 90 0.76 26.88 -21.97
N ASP A 91 0.39 27.48 -23.10
CA ASP A 91 0.20 26.72 -24.34
C ASP A 91 1.54 26.29 -24.91
N LEU A 92 1.91 25.03 -24.65
CA LEU A 92 3.13 24.40 -25.13
C LEU A 92 2.77 23.10 -25.86
N ASN A 93 3.33 22.92 -27.06
CA ASN A 93 3.33 21.64 -27.75
C ASN A 93 4.62 20.92 -27.37
N ALA A 94 4.56 20.05 -26.36
CA ALA A 94 5.75 19.49 -25.74
C ALA A 94 5.89 17.99 -25.97
N ASP A 95 7.14 17.55 -26.17
CA ASP A 95 7.59 16.17 -26.09
C ASP A 95 8.63 16.05 -24.96
N ALA A 96 8.84 14.85 -24.43
CA ALA A 96 9.85 14.59 -23.42
C ALA A 96 10.53 13.23 -23.58
N PHE A 97 11.78 13.15 -23.14
CA PHE A 97 12.46 11.89 -22.88
C PHE A 97 13.32 11.97 -21.62
N PHE A 98 13.56 10.80 -21.02
CA PHE A 98 14.39 10.64 -19.85
C PHE A 98 15.85 10.36 -20.21
N PHE A 99 16.77 11.06 -19.55
CA PHE A 99 18.21 10.84 -19.68
C PHE A 99 18.96 11.08 -18.35
N GLY A 100 19.87 10.17 -18.02
CA GLY A 100 20.71 10.20 -16.81
C GLY A 100 20.14 9.36 -15.66
N GLY A 101 20.71 9.49 -14.47
CA GLY A 101 20.21 8.81 -13.26
C GLY A 101 21.25 8.73 -12.14
N SER A 102 20.88 8.11 -11.01
CA SER A 102 21.77 7.96 -9.85
C SER A 102 22.97 7.04 -10.08
N LYS A 103 22.91 6.13 -11.06
CA LYS A 103 23.96 5.14 -11.36
C LYS A 103 24.65 5.33 -12.72
N GLY A 104 24.28 6.31 -13.55
CA GLY A 104 24.85 6.42 -14.91
C GLY A 104 24.23 7.48 -15.82
N GLU A 105 24.69 7.49 -17.07
CA GLU A 105 24.31 8.41 -18.15
C GLU A 105 23.51 7.66 -19.23
N ASP A 106 22.44 6.99 -18.80
CA ASP A 106 21.63 6.12 -19.67
C ASP A 106 20.28 6.73 -20.03
N PHE A 107 19.71 6.24 -21.13
CA PHE A 107 18.33 6.50 -21.52
C PHE A 107 17.39 5.48 -20.86
N PHE A 108 16.18 5.91 -20.51
CA PHE A 108 15.16 4.98 -20.00
C PHE A 108 14.80 3.93 -21.06
N GLY A 109 14.95 2.64 -20.75
CA GLY A 109 14.76 1.57 -21.73
C GLY A 109 15.98 1.35 -22.65
N LEU A 110 17.15 1.85 -22.26
CA LEU A 110 18.43 1.65 -22.96
C LEU A 110 18.33 2.09 -24.43
N GLU A 111 18.61 1.18 -25.37
CA GLU A 111 18.58 1.46 -26.81
C GLU A 111 17.18 1.90 -27.30
N LEU A 112 16.09 1.42 -26.70
CA LEU A 112 14.73 1.88 -27.06
C LEU A 112 14.52 3.35 -26.66
N GLY A 113 14.96 3.72 -25.47
CA GLY A 113 14.92 5.11 -24.99
C GLY A 113 15.81 6.01 -25.83
N ARG A 114 17.00 5.52 -26.18
CA ARG A 114 17.92 6.21 -27.07
C ARG A 114 17.29 6.43 -28.44
N ALA A 115 16.67 5.40 -29.04
CA ALA A 115 15.99 5.50 -30.32
C ALA A 115 14.82 6.50 -30.29
N ARG A 116 14.01 6.51 -29.21
CA ARG A 116 13.01 7.55 -28.98
C ARG A 116 13.64 8.93 -28.98
N ALA A 117 14.71 9.12 -28.21
CA ALA A 117 15.37 10.41 -28.08
C ALA A 117 15.99 10.88 -29.41
N GLU A 118 16.61 9.99 -30.20
CA GLU A 118 17.10 10.31 -31.55
C GLU A 118 15.94 10.74 -32.47
N ARG A 119 14.86 9.95 -32.55
CA ARG A 119 13.66 10.26 -33.35
C ARG A 119 13.01 11.58 -32.96
N LEU A 120 12.98 11.90 -31.66
CA LEU A 120 12.49 13.19 -31.20
C LEU A 120 13.43 14.30 -31.66
N LEU A 121 14.74 14.18 -31.48
CA LEU A 121 15.73 15.19 -31.86
C LEU A 121 15.84 15.46 -33.37
N GLU A 122 15.41 14.53 -34.23
CA GLU A 122 15.29 14.75 -35.68
C GLU A 122 14.17 15.75 -36.04
N LYS A 123 13.21 15.97 -35.14
CA LYS A 123 12.15 16.96 -35.33
C LYS A 123 12.64 18.36 -34.96
N PRO A 124 12.20 19.42 -35.67
CA PRO A 124 12.48 20.79 -35.26
C PRO A 124 11.63 21.18 -34.04
N TYR A 125 12.25 21.77 -33.03
CA TYR A 125 11.57 22.43 -31.89
C TYR A 125 11.98 23.89 -31.80
N ASP A 126 11.10 24.73 -31.27
CA ASP A 126 11.40 26.14 -31.01
C ASP A 126 12.32 26.30 -29.79
N VAL A 127 12.31 25.34 -28.86
CA VAL A 127 13.11 25.37 -27.64
C VAL A 127 13.41 23.97 -27.10
N TYR A 128 14.64 23.79 -26.62
CA TYR A 128 15.09 22.59 -25.90
C TYR A 128 15.27 22.94 -24.42
N VAL A 129 14.71 22.12 -23.53
CA VAL A 129 14.76 22.34 -22.08
C VAL A 129 15.51 21.18 -21.41
N VAL A 130 16.69 21.49 -20.86
CA VAL A 130 17.49 20.55 -20.06
C VAL A 130 17.11 20.75 -18.59
N ALA A 131 16.38 19.80 -18.02
CA ALA A 131 15.66 19.99 -16.76
C ALA A 131 16.16 19.02 -15.67
N GLY A 132 16.86 19.55 -14.67
CA GLY A 132 17.40 18.76 -13.56
C GLY A 132 18.53 17.79 -13.94
N THR A 133 19.11 17.94 -15.13
CA THR A 133 20.24 17.13 -15.63
C THR A 133 21.30 18.02 -16.27
N ASN A 134 22.45 17.45 -16.64
CA ASN A 134 23.52 18.20 -17.31
C ASN A 134 23.54 17.88 -18.81
N MET A 135 23.49 18.92 -19.64
CA MET A 135 23.64 18.80 -21.10
C MET A 135 24.99 18.21 -21.49
N ASP A 136 26.06 18.53 -20.76
CA ASP A 136 27.43 18.08 -21.05
C ASP A 136 27.58 16.54 -20.93
N LYS A 137 26.63 15.89 -20.24
CA LYS A 137 26.58 14.42 -20.06
C LYS A 137 25.88 13.70 -21.21
N LEU A 138 25.10 14.41 -22.04
CA LEU A 138 24.45 13.78 -23.19
C LEU A 138 25.50 13.23 -24.16
N PRO A 139 25.21 12.16 -24.92
CA PRO A 139 26.13 11.71 -25.95
C PRO A 139 26.47 12.85 -26.94
N PRO A 140 27.73 12.98 -27.42
CA PRO A 140 28.13 14.10 -28.27
C PRO A 140 27.25 14.33 -29.50
N LYS A 141 26.73 13.25 -30.11
CA LYS A 141 25.74 13.31 -31.20
C LYS A 141 24.50 14.12 -30.80
N PHE A 142 23.97 13.91 -29.60
CA PHE A 142 22.75 14.53 -29.11
C PHE A 142 22.99 15.99 -28.75
N GLN A 143 24.14 16.30 -28.12
CA GLN A 143 24.57 17.68 -27.89
C GLN A 143 24.67 18.44 -29.22
N TYR A 144 25.27 17.82 -30.24
CA TYR A 144 25.38 18.39 -31.57
C TYR A 144 23.99 18.65 -32.19
N MET A 145 23.10 17.67 -32.20
CA MET A 145 21.74 17.83 -32.76
C MET A 145 20.97 18.99 -32.11
N ILE A 146 21.05 19.12 -30.77
CA ILE A 146 20.43 20.24 -30.05
C ILE A 146 21.09 21.55 -30.45
N MET A 147 22.42 21.63 -30.36
CA MET A 147 23.15 22.89 -30.61
C MET A 147 23.12 23.34 -32.06
N GLU A 148 22.97 22.42 -33.01
CA GLU A 148 22.77 22.74 -34.42
C GLU A 148 21.46 23.53 -34.61
N GLN A 149 20.37 23.09 -33.98
CA GLN A 149 19.08 23.77 -34.03
C GLN A 149 19.12 25.10 -33.27
N VAL A 150 19.78 25.14 -32.11
CA VAL A 150 20.00 26.39 -31.36
C VAL A 150 20.78 27.41 -32.19
N ALA A 151 21.85 26.98 -32.87
CA ALA A 151 22.62 27.87 -33.75
C ALA A 151 21.79 28.40 -34.94
N LYS A 152 20.79 27.62 -35.40
CA LYS A 152 19.83 28.00 -36.46
C LYS A 152 18.72 28.94 -35.98
N GLY A 153 18.45 29.02 -34.68
CA GLY A 153 17.47 29.96 -34.10
C GLY A 153 16.63 29.41 -32.95
N ALA A 154 16.72 28.12 -32.63
CA ALA A 154 15.99 27.54 -31.50
C ALA A 154 16.53 28.04 -30.14
N GLY A 155 15.70 27.96 -29.11
CA GLY A 155 16.05 28.26 -27.74
C GLY A 155 16.72 27.11 -26.99
N LEU A 156 17.53 27.42 -25.99
CA LEU A 156 18.02 26.48 -24.99
C LEU A 156 17.71 26.99 -23.59
N VAL A 157 16.97 26.22 -22.80
CA VAL A 157 16.73 26.51 -21.39
C VAL A 157 17.41 25.45 -20.54
N CYS A 158 18.25 25.86 -19.60
CA CYS A 158 18.84 24.97 -18.61
C CYS A 158 18.26 25.31 -17.23
N VAL A 159 17.74 24.31 -16.53
CA VAL A 159 17.20 24.47 -15.17
C VAL A 159 17.99 23.59 -14.21
N GLY A 160 18.66 24.22 -13.25
CA GLY A 160 19.66 23.56 -12.41
C GLY A 160 21.06 23.68 -13.01
N PRO A 161 21.72 22.58 -13.43
CA PRO A 161 23.05 22.66 -14.07
C PRO A 161 23.04 23.49 -15.36
N ALA A 162 24.05 24.33 -15.55
CA ALA A 162 24.29 25.03 -16.82
C ALA A 162 24.90 24.07 -17.86
N ALA A 163 24.65 24.33 -19.15
CA ALA A 163 25.42 23.73 -20.25
C ALA A 163 26.74 24.50 -20.42
N LYS A 164 27.76 24.17 -19.62
CA LYS A 164 28.92 25.03 -19.37
C LYS A 164 29.75 25.30 -20.62
N ASP A 165 29.84 24.32 -21.51
CA ASP A 165 30.58 24.44 -22.76
C ASP A 165 29.93 25.43 -23.74
N PHE A 166 28.63 25.69 -23.58
CA PHE A 166 27.86 26.55 -24.48
C PHE A 166 27.46 27.89 -23.85
N MET A 167 27.14 27.92 -22.56
CA MET A 167 26.69 29.10 -21.80
C MET A 167 27.87 29.80 -21.09
N THR A 168 28.81 30.32 -21.88
CA THR A 168 30.02 30.99 -21.38
C THR A 168 29.80 32.50 -21.15
N ASP A 169 30.64 33.12 -20.32
CA ASP A 169 30.56 34.56 -20.03
C ASP A 169 30.64 35.44 -21.29
N LYS A 170 31.42 35.02 -22.31
CA LYS A 170 31.53 35.74 -23.59
C LYS A 170 30.20 35.82 -24.36
N ARG A 171 29.26 34.92 -24.09
CA ARG A 171 27.95 34.84 -24.75
C ARG A 171 26.83 35.43 -23.89
N ARG A 172 27.15 35.90 -22.68
CA ARG A 172 26.18 36.38 -21.72
C ARG A 172 25.58 37.71 -22.18
N VAL A 173 24.27 37.84 -22.05
CA VAL A 173 23.51 39.06 -22.32
C VAL A 173 23.43 39.86 -21.03
N GLN A 174 23.93 41.10 -21.04
CA GLN A 174 23.80 42.04 -19.93
C GLN A 174 23.26 43.40 -20.43
N PRO A 175 22.30 44.01 -19.70
CA PRO A 175 21.61 43.47 -18.52
C PRO A 175 20.73 42.26 -18.86
N VAL A 176 20.28 41.52 -17.84
CA VAL A 176 19.33 40.42 -18.04
C VAL A 176 18.06 40.98 -18.69
N PRO A 177 17.52 40.37 -19.75
CA PRO A 177 16.29 40.83 -20.40
C PRO A 177 15.13 40.99 -19.43
N GLY A 178 14.44 42.14 -19.47
CA GLY A 178 13.31 42.45 -18.59
C GLY A 178 12.21 41.40 -18.60
N PHE A 179 11.94 40.76 -19.74
CA PHE A 179 10.95 39.67 -19.81
C PHE A 179 11.28 38.46 -18.90
N LEU A 180 12.52 38.27 -18.46
CA LEU A 180 12.90 37.19 -17.55
C LEU A 180 12.82 37.58 -16.06
N VAL A 181 12.69 38.88 -15.74
CA VAL A 181 12.82 39.39 -14.37
C VAL A 181 11.70 40.36 -13.96
N ASP A 182 11.22 41.21 -14.86
CA ASP A 182 10.17 42.20 -14.58
C ASP A 182 8.82 41.51 -14.42
N GLY A 183 8.08 41.79 -13.36
CA GLY A 183 6.79 41.13 -13.11
C GLY A 183 6.93 39.63 -12.78
N VAL A 184 8.05 39.25 -12.18
CA VAL A 184 8.23 37.96 -11.48
C VAL A 184 8.44 38.29 -9.99
N PRO A 185 7.71 37.66 -9.06
CA PRO A 185 7.85 37.94 -7.64
C PRO A 185 9.21 37.48 -7.11
N ALA A 186 9.70 38.12 -6.06
CA ALA A 186 10.79 37.57 -5.27
C ALA A 186 10.32 36.27 -4.60
N LEU A 187 11.14 35.22 -4.68
CA LEU A 187 10.85 33.90 -4.12
C LEU A 187 12.02 33.45 -3.26
N ASP A 188 11.74 32.81 -2.12
CA ASP A 188 12.75 32.37 -1.16
C ASP A 188 13.72 33.48 -0.72
N GLY A 189 13.24 34.72 -0.67
CA GLY A 189 14.05 35.89 -0.31
C GLY A 189 15.06 36.33 -1.38
N LYS A 190 14.98 35.81 -2.60
CA LYS A 190 15.87 36.16 -3.72
C LYS A 190 15.13 36.88 -4.83
N GLN A 191 15.78 37.88 -5.41
CA GLN A 191 15.25 38.57 -6.58
C GLN A 191 15.46 37.71 -7.84
N PRO A 192 14.54 37.75 -8.82
CA PRO A 192 14.65 36.96 -10.04
C PRO A 192 16.01 37.11 -10.74
N GLY A 193 16.54 38.34 -10.85
CA GLY A 193 17.82 38.63 -11.52
C GLY A 193 19.04 37.92 -10.92
N GLU A 194 18.96 37.43 -9.68
CA GLU A 194 20.04 36.68 -9.03
C GLU A 194 20.12 35.22 -9.47
N LEU A 195 19.02 34.64 -9.97
CA LEU A 195 18.93 33.21 -10.30
C LEU A 195 18.65 32.96 -11.78
N VAL A 196 18.69 33.98 -12.64
CA VAL A 196 18.61 33.80 -14.08
C VAL A 196 19.79 34.43 -14.79
N SER A 197 20.27 33.79 -15.85
CA SER A 197 21.22 34.36 -16.79
C SER A 197 20.75 34.12 -18.23
N ALA A 198 20.97 35.11 -19.08
CA ALA A 198 20.60 35.07 -20.50
C ALA A 198 21.86 35.01 -21.37
N TYR A 199 21.75 34.32 -22.51
CA TYR A 199 22.86 34.04 -23.42
C TYR A 199 22.43 34.18 -24.87
N ARG A 200 23.37 34.57 -25.73
CA ARG A 200 23.24 34.52 -27.19
C ARG A 200 24.02 33.33 -27.73
N LEU A 201 23.34 32.37 -28.34
CA LEU A 201 23.89 31.09 -28.77
C LEU A 201 23.78 30.97 -30.30
N GLY A 202 24.57 31.77 -31.02
CA GLY A 202 24.44 31.90 -32.49
C GLY A 202 23.22 32.76 -32.86
N LYS A 203 22.30 32.23 -33.68
CA LYS A 203 21.01 32.86 -33.95
C LYS A 203 19.98 32.60 -32.82
N GLY A 204 20.19 31.55 -32.02
CA GLY A 204 19.34 31.19 -30.90
C GLY A 204 19.66 31.91 -29.60
N ARG A 205 18.82 31.64 -28.60
CA ARG A 205 18.88 32.24 -27.25
C ARG A 205 18.98 31.19 -26.17
N GLY A 206 19.72 31.50 -25.11
CA GLY A 206 19.90 30.62 -23.95
C GLY A 206 19.40 31.27 -22.67
N ALA A 207 18.62 30.56 -21.86
CA ALA A 207 18.26 30.98 -20.50
C ALA A 207 18.73 29.93 -19.50
N TRP A 208 19.43 30.35 -18.45
CA TRP A 208 19.84 29.48 -17.35
C TRP A 208 19.16 29.90 -16.06
N LEU A 209 18.34 29.02 -15.51
CA LEU A 209 17.72 29.15 -14.19
C LEU A 209 18.61 28.44 -13.15
N ASN A 210 19.32 29.23 -12.35
CA ASN A 210 20.37 28.80 -11.43
C ASN A 210 19.85 28.64 -10.00
N TYR A 211 19.20 27.50 -9.73
CA TYR A 211 18.80 27.06 -8.41
C TYR A 211 18.87 25.52 -8.32
N PRO A 212 18.84 24.91 -7.12
CA PRO A 212 18.86 23.46 -6.98
C PRO A 212 17.52 22.84 -7.41
N ALA A 213 17.31 22.72 -8.73
CA ALA A 213 16.10 22.21 -9.33
C ALA A 213 15.95 20.70 -9.12
N TRP A 214 14.71 20.28 -8.88
CA TRP A 214 14.27 18.90 -9.03
C TRP A 214 14.23 18.53 -10.51
N VAL A 215 13.44 19.28 -11.29
CA VAL A 215 13.40 19.26 -12.75
C VAL A 215 13.24 20.69 -13.26
N LEU A 216 12.09 21.30 -13.01
CA LEU A 216 11.74 22.69 -13.34
C LEU A 216 11.65 23.57 -12.10
N THR A 217 11.39 23.02 -10.90
CA THR A 217 11.36 23.80 -9.65
C THR A 217 12.20 23.15 -8.56
N PRO A 218 12.62 23.86 -7.49
CA PRO A 218 13.32 23.22 -6.37
C PRO A 218 12.46 22.20 -5.64
N ARG A 219 13.08 21.09 -5.20
CA ARG A 219 12.39 20.08 -4.37
C ARG A 219 12.28 20.55 -2.92
N GLY A 220 11.13 21.15 -2.58
CA GLY A 220 10.75 21.46 -1.20
C GLY A 220 9.81 20.41 -0.60
N GLU A 221 9.84 20.23 0.71
CA GLU A 221 8.81 19.46 1.43
C GLU A 221 7.46 20.18 1.34
N PHE A 222 6.36 19.42 1.32
CA PHE A 222 5.02 19.99 1.24
C PHE A 222 4.74 21.00 2.37
N SER A 223 4.25 22.17 1.97
CA SER A 223 3.59 23.15 2.82
C SER A 223 2.60 23.94 1.97
N TRP A 224 1.55 24.49 2.59
CA TRP A 224 0.58 25.32 1.86
C TRP A 224 1.24 26.56 1.25
N ALA A 225 2.19 27.18 1.95
CA ALA A 225 2.99 28.28 1.43
C ALA A 225 3.86 27.85 0.23
N GLY A 226 4.49 26.68 0.31
CA GLY A 226 5.26 26.11 -0.79
C GLY A 226 4.39 25.84 -2.03
N LEU A 227 3.18 25.32 -1.83
CA LEU A 227 2.20 25.12 -2.90
C LEU A 227 1.73 26.44 -3.51
N ALA A 228 1.50 27.48 -2.69
CA ALA A 228 1.15 28.82 -3.19
C ALA A 228 2.29 29.43 -4.03
N ALA A 229 3.54 29.29 -3.57
CA ALA A 229 4.73 29.77 -4.28
C ALA A 229 5.04 28.98 -5.56
N TYR A 230 4.64 27.71 -5.62
CA TYR A 230 4.90 26.81 -6.76
C TYR A 230 4.39 27.38 -8.09
N ASP A 231 3.20 27.99 -8.08
CA ASP A 231 2.57 28.56 -9.27
C ASP A 231 3.41 29.70 -9.87
N TYR A 232 4.03 30.53 -9.02
CA TYR A 232 4.93 31.61 -9.42
C TYR A 232 6.31 31.12 -9.85
N ARG A 233 6.78 29.97 -9.36
CA ARG A 233 7.96 29.30 -9.94
C ARG A 233 7.68 28.85 -11.37
N MET A 234 6.49 28.30 -11.61
CA MET A 234 6.07 27.89 -12.96
C MET A 234 5.89 29.06 -13.91
N LEU A 235 5.36 30.18 -13.43
CA LEU A 235 5.36 31.44 -14.17
C LEU A 235 6.77 31.77 -14.69
N TRP A 236 7.77 31.69 -13.82
CA TRP A 236 9.13 32.03 -14.19
C TRP A 236 9.74 31.09 -15.22
N VAL A 237 9.56 29.78 -15.05
CA VAL A 237 10.01 28.76 -16.01
C VAL A 237 9.34 28.99 -17.38
N GLY A 238 8.02 29.23 -17.41
CA GLY A 238 7.30 29.49 -18.66
C GLY A 238 7.79 30.74 -19.38
N ARG A 239 8.16 31.80 -18.64
CA ARG A 239 8.78 32.99 -19.23
C ARG A 239 10.16 32.70 -19.84
N ALA A 240 10.98 31.89 -19.18
CA ALA A 240 12.26 31.46 -19.74
C ALA A 240 12.08 30.67 -21.04
N VAL A 241 11.11 29.77 -21.09
CA VAL A 241 10.76 28.99 -22.30
C VAL A 241 10.28 29.89 -23.43
N LEU A 242 9.31 30.79 -23.17
CA LEU A 242 8.79 31.71 -24.19
C LEU A 242 9.88 32.66 -24.71
N TRP A 243 10.73 33.20 -23.84
CA TRP A 243 11.82 34.08 -24.25
C TRP A 243 12.88 33.34 -25.06
N ALA A 244 13.28 32.13 -24.65
CA ALA A 244 14.25 31.35 -25.40
C ALA A 244 13.70 30.96 -26.79
N ALA A 245 12.40 30.65 -26.88
CA ALA A 245 11.69 30.33 -28.12
C ALA A 245 11.38 31.55 -29.01
N SER A 246 11.79 32.76 -28.62
CA SER A 246 11.47 34.00 -29.32
C SER A 246 9.99 34.33 -29.42
N ARG A 247 9.25 34.05 -28.36
CA ARG A 247 7.80 34.28 -28.22
C ARG A 247 7.47 35.29 -27.12
N GLU A 248 8.43 36.05 -26.60
CA GLU A 248 8.13 37.15 -25.69
C GLU A 248 7.20 38.18 -26.32
N SER A 249 6.25 38.68 -25.55
CA SER A 249 5.36 39.75 -25.99
C SER A 249 6.06 41.10 -25.96
N LYS A 250 5.63 42.01 -26.84
CA LYS A 250 6.01 43.42 -26.77
C LYS A 250 5.22 44.19 -25.70
N VAL A 251 4.15 43.59 -25.17
CA VAL A 251 3.43 44.10 -24.01
C VAL A 251 4.10 43.56 -22.76
N THR A 252 4.53 44.44 -21.86
CA THR A 252 5.08 44.07 -20.55
C THR A 252 4.18 44.58 -19.45
N ALA A 253 4.15 43.85 -18.33
CA ALA A 253 3.42 44.24 -17.14
C ALA A 253 4.30 43.99 -15.91
N ALA A 254 4.21 44.88 -14.92
CA ALA A 254 4.88 44.73 -13.64
C ALA A 254 4.09 45.46 -12.54
N PHE A 255 4.13 44.92 -11.34
CA PHE A 255 3.57 45.57 -10.16
C PHE A 255 4.64 46.36 -9.42
N GLN A 256 4.24 47.52 -8.91
CA GLN A 256 5.01 48.33 -7.99
C GLN A 256 4.19 48.52 -6.70
N ALA A 257 4.79 48.18 -5.57
CA ALA A 257 4.24 48.45 -4.25
C ALA A 257 4.97 49.65 -3.64
N ALA A 258 4.22 50.55 -3.01
CA ALA A 258 4.75 51.63 -2.18
C ALA A 258 4.07 51.64 -0.81
N GLU A 259 4.73 52.24 0.19
CA GLU A 259 4.13 52.41 1.51
C GLU A 259 2.78 53.13 1.40
N GLY A 260 1.78 52.60 2.10
CA GLY A 260 0.45 53.18 2.15
C GLY A 260 0.00 53.44 3.57
N GLN A 261 -1.23 53.91 3.73
CA GLN A 261 -1.77 54.28 5.04
C GLN A 261 -2.22 53.06 5.84
N GLY A 262 -1.98 53.08 7.16
CA GLY A 262 -2.45 52.04 8.08
C GLY A 262 -1.87 50.64 7.81
N GLY A 263 -0.70 50.56 7.18
CA GLY A 263 -0.02 49.29 6.89
C GLY A 263 -0.51 48.57 5.63
N LEU A 264 -1.54 49.07 4.93
CA LEU A 264 -1.96 48.58 3.62
C LEU A 264 -1.18 49.33 2.53
N PRO A 265 -0.38 48.66 1.67
CA PRO A 265 0.42 49.34 0.66
C PRO A 265 -0.43 49.85 -0.49
N THR A 266 0.10 50.84 -1.21
CA THR A 266 -0.45 51.23 -2.52
C THR A 266 0.15 50.33 -3.59
N LEU A 267 -0.69 49.73 -4.43
CA LEU A 267 -0.26 48.89 -5.55
C LEU A 267 -0.58 49.57 -6.88
N THR A 268 0.40 49.59 -7.77
CA THR A 268 0.27 50.13 -9.11
C THR A 268 0.69 49.07 -10.13
N LEU A 269 -0.19 48.79 -11.10
CA LEU A 269 0.12 47.99 -12.26
C LEU A 269 0.65 48.89 -13.38
N ASN A 270 1.89 48.67 -13.78
CA ASN A 270 2.51 49.34 -14.91
C ASN A 270 2.47 48.41 -16.12
N VAL A 271 1.87 48.87 -17.22
CA VAL A 271 1.79 48.16 -18.49
C VAL A 271 2.43 49.00 -19.58
N SER A 272 3.34 48.42 -20.34
CA SER A 272 3.96 49.10 -21.48
C SER A 272 3.77 48.30 -22.77
N ASN A 273 3.66 49.00 -23.89
CA ASN A 273 3.54 48.40 -25.22
C ASN A 273 4.66 48.93 -26.11
N ALA A 274 5.59 48.04 -26.47
CA ALA A 274 6.69 48.34 -27.39
C ALA A 274 6.34 48.12 -28.87
N ASP A 275 5.08 47.79 -29.19
CA ASP A 275 4.60 47.73 -30.57
C ASP A 275 4.20 49.12 -31.10
N THR A 276 3.98 49.24 -32.41
CA THR A 276 3.57 50.50 -33.06
C THR A 276 2.06 50.74 -33.00
N GLN A 277 1.26 49.68 -32.81
CA GLN A 277 -0.19 49.77 -32.73
C GLN A 277 -0.67 49.77 -31.28
N ALA A 278 -1.71 50.57 -31.01
CA ALA A 278 -2.39 50.54 -29.73
C ALA A 278 -3.17 49.24 -29.56
N LEU A 279 -3.14 48.67 -28.35
CA LEU A 279 -3.78 47.41 -28.03
C LEU A 279 -4.81 47.62 -26.91
N ALA A 280 -6.05 47.21 -27.17
CA ALA A 280 -7.08 47.11 -26.14
C ALA A 280 -6.82 45.84 -25.30
N LEU A 281 -6.60 46.03 -24.00
CA LEU A 281 -6.28 44.98 -23.06
C LEU A 281 -7.36 44.91 -21.98
N SER A 282 -7.70 43.69 -21.58
CA SER A 282 -8.57 43.40 -20.45
C SER A 282 -7.97 42.31 -19.57
N GLY A 283 -8.19 42.36 -18.26
CA GLY A 283 -7.69 41.35 -17.33
C GLY A 283 -8.31 41.50 -15.94
N THR A 284 -8.03 40.54 -15.09
CA THR A 284 -8.43 40.57 -13.68
C THR A 284 -7.20 40.43 -12.82
N VAL A 285 -7.05 41.34 -11.85
CA VAL A 285 -6.02 41.25 -10.84
C VAL A 285 -6.50 40.29 -9.75
N GLU A 286 -5.63 39.37 -9.36
CA GLU A 286 -5.85 38.48 -8.22
C GLU A 286 -4.80 38.75 -7.15
N ILE A 287 -5.21 38.63 -5.90
CA ILE A 287 -4.36 38.73 -4.73
C ILE A 287 -4.37 37.37 -4.07
N ARG A 288 -3.19 36.79 -3.86
CA ARG A 288 -3.02 35.48 -3.23
C ARG A 288 -2.22 35.62 -1.95
N ARG A 289 -2.75 35.14 -0.83
CA ARG A 289 -2.02 35.12 0.44
C ARG A 289 -0.91 34.07 0.41
N ALA A 290 0.30 34.46 0.79
CA ALA A 290 1.47 33.59 0.64
C ALA A 290 1.50 32.42 1.63
N SER A 291 0.83 32.50 2.78
CA SER A 291 0.86 31.47 3.82
C SER A 291 0.05 30.21 3.47
N ASP A 292 -1.06 30.38 2.74
CA ASP A 292 -2.05 29.31 2.52
C ASP A 292 -2.67 29.32 1.12
N GLY A 293 -2.32 30.29 0.27
CA GLY A 293 -2.83 30.37 -1.09
C GLY A 293 -4.26 30.90 -1.21
N TRP A 294 -4.86 31.47 -0.16
CA TRP A 294 -6.20 32.09 -0.27
C TRP A 294 -6.20 33.20 -1.33
N ILE A 295 -7.20 33.19 -2.22
CA ILE A 295 -7.31 34.11 -3.37
C ILE A 295 -8.50 35.06 -3.17
N THR A 296 -8.29 36.34 -3.44
CA THR A 296 -9.34 37.37 -3.53
C THR A 296 -9.14 38.24 -4.76
N PRO A 297 -10.21 38.74 -5.40
CA PRO A 297 -10.08 39.66 -6.53
C PRO A 297 -9.47 41.01 -6.10
N GLY A 298 -8.59 41.56 -6.94
CA GLY A 298 -8.00 42.91 -6.83
C GLY A 298 -8.58 43.92 -7.85
N GLY A 299 -9.65 43.55 -8.56
CA GLY A 299 -10.34 44.41 -9.54
C GLY A 299 -10.03 44.07 -11.00
N ALA A 300 -10.79 44.69 -11.92
CA ALA A 300 -10.62 44.53 -13.35
C ALA A 300 -9.69 45.61 -13.92
N VAL A 301 -8.88 45.21 -14.91
CA VAL A 301 -8.04 46.08 -15.72
C VAL A 301 -8.65 46.10 -17.11
N SER A 302 -8.96 47.29 -17.63
CA SER A 302 -9.44 47.47 -19.00
C SER A 302 -8.93 48.80 -19.53
N ALA A 303 -8.05 48.75 -20.53
CA ALA A 303 -7.42 49.95 -21.07
C ALA A 303 -6.85 49.71 -22.46
N THR A 304 -6.71 50.79 -23.23
CA THR A 304 -5.97 50.78 -24.49
C THR A 304 -4.55 51.31 -24.24
N VAL A 305 -3.53 50.51 -24.53
CA VAL A 305 -2.12 50.86 -24.32
C VAL A 305 -1.46 51.16 -25.67
N SER A 306 -1.13 52.43 -25.89
CA SER A 306 -0.49 52.93 -27.13
C SER A 306 1.02 52.75 -27.11
N ALA A 307 1.62 52.71 -28.31
CA ALA A 307 3.07 52.78 -28.48
C ALA A 307 3.64 53.99 -27.72
N ALA A 308 4.64 53.77 -26.86
CA ALA A 308 5.35 54.79 -26.08
C ALA A 308 4.56 55.54 -24.97
N GLN A 309 3.29 55.20 -24.71
CA GLN A 309 2.53 55.72 -23.55
C GLN A 309 2.23 54.58 -22.57
N PRO A 310 3.09 54.34 -21.56
CA PRO A 310 2.83 53.31 -20.56
C PRO A 310 1.56 53.65 -19.77
N LEU A 311 0.75 52.63 -19.52
CA LEU A 311 -0.38 52.71 -18.61
C LEU A 311 0.11 52.46 -17.19
N SER A 312 -0.27 53.33 -16.27
CA SER A 312 -0.09 53.12 -14.84
C SER A 312 -1.46 53.14 -14.19
N GLN A 313 -1.90 51.97 -13.70
CA GLN A 313 -3.21 51.81 -13.08
C GLN A 313 -3.06 51.47 -11.60
N ALA A 314 -3.61 52.33 -10.73
CA ALA A 314 -3.71 52.02 -9.31
C ALA A 314 -4.67 50.84 -9.09
N ILE A 315 -4.26 49.89 -8.26
CA ILE A 315 -5.03 48.71 -7.88
C ILE A 315 -5.69 48.99 -6.54
N THR A 316 -7.00 48.93 -6.51
CA THR A 316 -7.76 49.09 -5.27
C THR A 316 -7.73 47.79 -4.48
N LEU A 317 -6.98 47.78 -3.39
CA LEU A 317 -6.99 46.67 -2.45
C LEU A 317 -8.24 46.75 -1.57
N THR A 318 -8.97 45.64 -1.48
CA THR A 318 -9.90 45.45 -0.37
C THR A 318 -9.11 45.38 0.94
N PRO A 319 -9.72 45.63 2.10
CA PRO A 319 -9.05 45.39 3.38
C PRO A 319 -8.51 43.96 3.45
N LEU A 320 -7.22 43.82 3.74
CA LEU A 320 -6.52 42.55 3.87
C LEU A 320 -5.94 42.46 5.28
N ARG A 321 -5.88 41.25 5.84
CA ARG A 321 -5.16 41.02 7.10
C ARG A 321 -3.65 41.15 6.88
N ALA A 322 -2.92 41.48 7.93
CA ALA A 322 -1.46 41.52 7.92
C ALA A 322 -0.87 40.18 7.45
N GLY A 323 0.20 40.26 6.66
CA GLY A 323 0.87 39.12 6.05
C GLY A 323 1.47 39.42 4.68
N GLN A 324 2.11 38.42 4.12
CA GLN A 324 2.71 38.46 2.80
C GLN A 324 1.72 38.00 1.72
N TYR A 325 1.69 38.71 0.60
CA TYR A 325 0.80 38.44 -0.52
C TYR A 325 1.55 38.47 -1.84
N PHE A 326 1.07 37.65 -2.76
CA PHE A 326 1.32 37.80 -4.18
C PHE A 326 0.17 38.61 -4.80
N VAL A 327 0.49 39.42 -5.80
CA VAL A 327 -0.48 40.04 -6.69
C VAL A 327 -0.17 39.60 -8.10
N ASP A 328 -1.17 39.24 -8.89
CA ASP A 328 -0.97 38.83 -10.26
C ASP A 328 -2.06 39.27 -11.22
N VAL A 329 -1.71 39.33 -12.50
CA VAL A 329 -2.62 39.69 -13.59
C VAL A 329 -2.29 38.92 -14.86
N VAL A 330 -3.33 38.57 -15.61
CA VAL A 330 -3.24 38.09 -17.00
C VAL A 330 -4.03 39.07 -17.87
N LEU A 331 -3.34 39.72 -18.81
CA LEU A 331 -3.88 40.73 -19.72
C LEU A 331 -4.11 40.12 -21.10
N LYS A 332 -5.30 40.33 -21.65
CA LYS A 332 -5.80 39.74 -22.90
C LYS A 332 -6.25 40.81 -23.87
N SER A 333 -5.87 40.66 -25.14
CA SER A 333 -6.45 41.36 -26.29
C SER A 333 -7.47 40.45 -27.00
N ALA A 334 -8.04 40.91 -28.11
CA ALA A 334 -8.84 40.06 -29.00
C ALA A 334 -8.05 38.89 -29.60
N ALA A 335 -6.72 38.98 -29.66
CA ALA A 335 -5.83 37.93 -30.17
C ALA A 335 -5.48 36.87 -29.10
N GLY A 336 -5.81 37.10 -27.83
CA GLY A 336 -5.48 36.21 -26.71
C GLY A 336 -4.69 36.89 -25.60
N VAL A 337 -3.97 36.11 -24.79
CA VAL A 337 -3.10 36.62 -23.72
C VAL A 337 -1.91 37.34 -24.31
N GLU A 338 -1.75 38.63 -23.97
CA GLU A 338 -0.65 39.48 -24.43
C GLU A 338 0.43 39.67 -23.38
N ALA A 339 0.07 39.71 -22.09
CA ALA A 339 1.01 39.89 -21.00
C ALA A 339 0.48 39.25 -19.71
N PHE A 340 1.40 38.88 -18.84
CA PHE A 340 1.10 38.36 -17.52
C PHE A 340 2.23 38.72 -16.58
N ALA A 341 1.89 39.05 -15.35
CA ALA A 341 2.84 39.54 -14.37
C ALA A 341 2.39 39.19 -12.96
N ALA A 342 3.37 39.06 -12.08
CA ALA A 342 3.14 38.92 -10.66
C ALA A 342 4.16 39.76 -9.86
N GLY A 343 3.78 40.11 -8.64
CA GLY A 343 4.62 40.82 -7.67
C GLY A 343 4.32 40.36 -6.26
N THR A 344 5.10 40.83 -5.29
CA THR A 344 4.86 40.61 -3.86
C THR A 344 4.60 41.93 -3.15
N PHE A 345 3.81 41.88 -2.09
CA PHE A 345 3.63 43.00 -1.17
C PHE A 345 3.31 42.49 0.23
N GLU A 346 3.54 43.33 1.22
CA GLU A 346 3.27 43.03 2.62
C GLU A 346 2.20 43.98 3.16
N VAL A 347 1.26 43.43 3.91
CA VAL A 347 0.31 44.18 4.73
C VAL A 347 0.79 44.10 6.17
N LYS A 348 0.89 45.24 6.85
CA LYS A 348 1.38 45.34 8.24
C LYS A 348 0.26 45.75 9.20
N SER A 349 0.40 45.36 10.46
CA SER A 349 -0.50 45.80 11.55
C SER A 349 0.28 45.98 12.85
N ASP A 350 0.08 47.14 13.50
CA ASP A 350 0.73 47.49 14.76
C ASP A 350 0.19 46.66 15.94
N ALA A 351 -1.10 46.31 15.90
CA ALA A 351 -1.76 45.43 16.85
C ALA A 351 -2.12 44.09 16.20
N GLY A 352 -1.96 43.00 16.92
CA GLY A 352 -2.18 41.68 16.34
C GLY A 352 -1.81 40.55 17.28
N ILE A 353 -1.35 39.44 16.71
CA ILE A 353 -1.07 38.20 17.43
C ILE A 353 0.43 37.97 17.44
N GLU A 354 1.00 37.85 18.63
CA GLU A 354 2.40 37.55 18.83
C GLU A 354 2.67 36.05 18.65
N THR A 355 1.93 35.21 19.37
CA THR A 355 2.06 33.75 19.30
C THR A 355 0.72 33.05 19.48
N VAL A 356 0.63 31.86 18.89
CA VAL A 356 -0.30 30.80 19.28
C VAL A 356 0.56 29.62 19.69
N VAL A 357 0.39 29.14 20.90
CA VAL A 357 1.16 28.02 21.45
C VAL A 357 0.20 26.98 22.00
N LEU A 358 0.47 25.71 21.71
CA LEU A 358 -0.25 24.57 22.29
C LEU A 358 0.69 23.87 23.26
N ASP A 359 0.15 23.39 24.38
CA ASP A 359 0.96 22.77 25.44
C ASP A 359 1.48 21.38 25.04
N ARG A 360 0.95 20.81 23.96
CA ARG A 360 1.31 19.51 23.39
C ARG A 360 1.16 19.52 21.86
N THR A 361 1.86 18.63 21.18
CA THR A 361 1.86 18.53 19.70
C THR A 361 0.80 17.59 19.13
N TYR A 362 0.09 16.86 19.99
CA TYR A 362 -1.00 15.95 19.60
C TYR A 362 -1.99 15.71 20.74
N ALA A 363 -3.18 15.22 20.40
CA ALA A 363 -4.19 14.72 21.34
C ALA A 363 -4.96 13.56 20.71
N GLU A 364 -5.25 12.51 21.48
CA GLU A 364 -6.20 11.48 21.02
C GLU A 364 -7.62 12.07 20.95
N THR A 365 -8.50 11.44 20.16
CA THR A 365 -9.93 11.77 20.17
C THR A 365 -10.49 11.70 21.60
N GLY A 366 -11.16 12.76 22.04
CA GLY A 366 -11.68 12.91 23.40
C GLY A 366 -10.69 13.52 24.40
N GLU A 367 -9.42 13.68 24.06
CA GLU A 367 -8.43 14.36 24.92
C GLU A 367 -8.36 15.86 24.64
N LYS A 368 -8.20 16.65 25.69
CA LYS A 368 -8.04 18.11 25.57
C LYS A 368 -6.68 18.49 25.00
N ILE A 369 -6.66 19.48 24.12
CA ILE A 369 -5.46 20.21 23.70
C ILE A 369 -5.53 21.66 24.20
N PRO A 370 -4.90 21.96 25.35
CA PRO A 370 -4.81 23.33 25.86
C PRO A 370 -3.72 24.12 25.14
N GLY A 371 -3.87 25.43 25.18
CA GLY A 371 -2.90 26.36 24.64
C GLY A 371 -3.18 27.81 25.03
N LYS A 372 -2.44 28.72 24.42
CA LYS A 372 -2.49 30.15 24.72
C LYS A 372 -2.24 30.98 23.47
N VAL A 373 -2.95 32.09 23.39
CA VAL A 373 -2.73 33.16 22.42
C VAL A 373 -2.20 34.39 23.14
N THR A 374 -1.10 34.94 22.64
CA THR A 374 -0.52 36.19 23.15
C THR A 374 -0.66 37.28 22.09
N LEU A 375 -1.20 38.44 22.46
CA LEU A 375 -1.39 39.59 21.57
C LEU A 375 -0.18 40.53 21.60
N ARG A 376 0.09 41.20 20.47
CA ARG A 376 1.08 42.27 20.32
C ARG A 376 0.36 43.62 20.17
N GLY A 377 0.94 44.68 20.71
CA GLY A 377 0.44 46.05 20.57
C GLY A 377 -0.85 46.29 21.36
N THR A 378 -1.55 47.38 21.06
CA THR A 378 -2.85 47.71 21.68
C THR A 378 -3.97 47.46 20.67
N PRO A 379 -4.76 46.38 20.81
CA PRO A 379 -5.88 46.11 19.92
C PRO A 379 -6.91 47.25 19.92
N PRO A 380 -7.53 47.58 18.77
CA PRO A 380 -8.60 48.57 18.71
C PRO A 380 -9.76 48.24 19.67
N ALA A 381 -10.43 49.27 20.18
CA ALA A 381 -11.60 49.08 21.05
C ALA A 381 -12.69 48.26 20.36
N GLY A 382 -13.29 47.31 21.08
CA GLY A 382 -14.32 46.40 20.53
C GLY A 382 -13.77 45.24 19.70
N SER A 383 -12.45 45.02 19.70
CA SER A 383 -11.85 43.85 19.02
C SER A 383 -12.31 42.52 19.62
N LEU A 384 -12.39 41.51 18.77
CA LEU A 384 -12.64 40.11 19.13
C LEU A 384 -11.43 39.26 18.76
N LEU A 385 -11.09 38.31 19.60
CA LEU A 385 -10.18 37.23 19.26
C LEU A 385 -11.01 36.03 18.79
N GLN A 386 -10.92 35.73 17.49
CA GLN A 386 -11.60 34.63 16.86
C GLN A 386 -10.69 33.40 16.85
N ILE A 387 -11.03 32.40 17.66
CA ILE A 387 -10.35 31.10 17.70
C ILE A 387 -11.07 30.12 16.79
N ARG A 388 -10.33 29.38 15.96
CA ARG A 388 -10.85 28.36 15.05
C ARG A 388 -9.98 27.10 15.10
N PHE A 389 -10.61 25.94 15.07
CA PHE A 389 -9.92 24.66 14.92
C PHE A 389 -10.23 24.10 13.54
N ARG A 390 -9.22 24.17 12.66
CA ARG A 390 -9.33 23.87 11.24
C ARG A 390 -8.59 22.59 10.91
N ASP A 391 -9.20 21.73 10.10
CA ASP A 391 -8.65 20.45 9.72
C ASP A 391 -7.87 20.51 8.38
N ALA A 392 -7.42 19.34 7.90
CA ALA A 392 -6.66 19.18 6.66
C ALA A 392 -7.51 19.40 5.39
N TYR A 393 -8.83 19.23 5.48
CA TYR A 393 -9.79 19.49 4.41
C TYR A 393 -10.30 20.93 4.39
N ASP A 394 -9.66 21.82 5.16
CA ASP A 394 -10.03 23.22 5.33
C ASP A 394 -11.38 23.46 6.03
N ARG A 395 -11.90 22.47 6.78
CA ARG A 395 -13.12 22.60 7.57
C ARG A 395 -12.81 23.22 8.92
N VAL A 396 -13.56 24.26 9.30
CA VAL A 396 -13.55 24.80 10.67
C VAL A 396 -14.53 23.99 11.52
N LEU A 397 -14.00 23.06 12.33
CA LEU A 397 -14.79 22.12 13.14
C LEU A 397 -15.26 22.76 14.45
N ALA A 398 -14.48 23.69 15.01
CA ALA A 398 -14.88 24.48 16.18
C ALA A 398 -14.48 25.94 16.01
N GLN A 399 -15.28 26.84 16.57
CA GLN A 399 -15.07 28.27 16.51
C GLN A 399 -15.54 28.97 17.79
N GLN A 400 -14.73 29.88 18.33
CA GLN A 400 -15.06 30.69 19.50
C GLN A 400 -14.66 32.15 19.27
N ALA A 401 -15.54 33.09 19.62
CA ALA A 401 -15.22 34.52 19.64
C ALA A 401 -15.04 34.99 21.09
N ILE A 402 -13.89 35.58 21.40
CA ILE A 402 -13.52 36.04 22.74
C ILE A 402 -13.35 37.56 22.71
N PRO A 403 -14.13 38.35 23.47
CA PRO A 403 -13.91 39.79 23.57
C PRO A 403 -12.51 40.13 24.10
N VAL A 404 -11.81 41.04 23.43
CA VAL A 404 -10.49 41.50 23.85
C VAL A 404 -10.63 42.54 24.94
N ALA A 405 -10.15 42.24 26.15
CA ALA A 405 -10.17 43.14 27.28
C ALA A 405 -8.96 44.09 27.26
N ALA A 406 -9.19 45.36 27.60
CA ALA A 406 -8.11 46.35 27.70
C ALA A 406 -7.03 45.89 28.71
N GLY A 407 -5.77 46.00 28.32
CA GLY A 407 -4.62 45.59 29.15
C GLY A 407 -4.38 44.08 29.27
N ARG A 408 -5.26 43.23 28.72
CA ARG A 408 -5.06 41.77 28.71
C ARG A 408 -4.37 41.32 27.43
N ALA A 409 -3.14 40.84 27.58
CA ALA A 409 -2.32 40.34 26.46
C ALA A 409 -2.51 38.84 26.18
N GLU A 410 -2.94 38.05 27.17
CA GLU A 410 -2.96 36.59 27.05
C GLU A 410 -4.36 35.98 27.20
N TYR A 411 -4.66 35.03 26.32
CA TYR A 411 -5.97 34.35 26.24
C TYR A 411 -5.75 32.84 26.17
N PRO A 412 -6.25 32.05 27.15
CA PRO A 412 -6.19 30.59 27.07
C PRO A 412 -7.15 30.09 25.99
N ILE A 413 -6.77 29.01 25.32
CA ILE A 413 -7.59 28.30 24.35
C ILE A 413 -7.56 26.80 24.67
N GLU A 414 -8.63 26.10 24.33
CA GLU A 414 -8.73 24.65 24.51
C GLU A 414 -9.60 24.06 23.40
N TYR A 415 -9.26 22.87 22.94
CA TYR A 415 -10.09 22.06 22.05
C TYR A 415 -10.09 20.60 22.48
N THR A 416 -11.16 19.87 22.17
CA THR A 416 -11.23 18.42 22.36
C THR A 416 -11.58 17.81 21.00
N PRO A 417 -10.65 17.15 20.31
CA PRO A 417 -10.92 16.54 19.02
C PRO A 417 -11.97 15.43 19.14
N ASP A 418 -12.90 15.41 18.19
CA ASP A 418 -13.88 14.34 18.02
C ASP A 418 -13.45 13.40 16.87
N ALA A 419 -14.37 12.54 16.41
CA ALA A 419 -14.11 11.61 15.32
C ALA A 419 -13.98 12.29 13.93
N PHE A 420 -14.38 13.56 13.78
CA PHE A 420 -14.30 14.29 12.51
C PHE A 420 -12.95 14.93 12.28
N ALA A 421 -12.19 15.18 13.34
CA ALA A 421 -10.84 15.74 13.24
C ALA A 421 -9.97 14.90 12.30
N THR A 422 -9.15 15.57 11.48
CA THR A 422 -8.14 14.91 10.65
C THR A 422 -6.83 14.81 11.38
N ILE A 423 -5.90 14.01 10.84
CA ILE A 423 -4.55 13.89 11.37
C ILE A 423 -3.89 15.25 11.54
N TRP A 424 -3.98 16.16 10.56
CA TRP A 424 -3.48 17.53 10.71
C TRP A 424 -4.60 18.48 11.16
N MET A 425 -4.44 19.09 12.33
CA MET A 425 -5.31 20.17 12.82
C MET A 425 -4.51 21.46 13.04
N ARG A 426 -5.17 22.60 12.87
CA ARG A 426 -4.62 23.96 13.11
C ARG A 426 -5.51 24.68 14.10
N ALA A 427 -4.91 25.16 15.20
CA ALA A 427 -5.52 26.13 16.09
C ALA A 427 -5.19 27.53 15.57
N GLU A 428 -6.15 28.16 14.90
CA GLU A 428 -6.01 29.50 14.35
C GLU A 428 -6.55 30.51 15.36
N ALA A 429 -5.81 31.59 15.58
CA ALA A 429 -6.31 32.77 16.28
C ALA A 429 -6.26 33.95 15.30
N ALA A 430 -7.37 34.67 15.15
CA ALA A 430 -7.45 35.88 14.35
C ALA A 430 -7.94 37.05 15.23
N LEU A 431 -7.21 38.18 15.21
CA LEU A 431 -7.66 39.41 15.85
C LEU A 431 -8.59 40.13 14.88
N VAL A 432 -9.85 40.31 15.26
CA VAL A 432 -10.90 40.92 14.43
C VAL A 432 -11.29 42.28 15.01
N ALA A 433 -11.23 43.34 14.19
CA ALA A 433 -11.67 44.68 14.57
C ALA A 433 -12.56 45.26 13.45
N GLY A 434 -13.71 45.85 13.82
CA GLY A 434 -14.65 46.40 12.84
C GLY A 434 -15.17 45.38 11.80
N GLY A 435 -15.17 44.09 12.13
CA GLY A 435 -15.54 42.99 11.22
C GLY A 435 -14.43 42.51 10.29
N LEU A 436 -13.20 43.04 10.41
CA LEU A 436 -12.05 42.69 9.57
C LEU A 436 -10.98 41.96 10.39
N GLU A 437 -10.38 40.90 9.82
CA GLU A 437 -9.20 40.26 10.39
C GLU A 437 -7.99 41.19 10.24
N LEU A 438 -7.37 41.60 11.34
CA LEU A 438 -6.15 42.41 11.36
C LEU A 438 -4.90 41.56 11.19
N GLU A 439 -4.81 40.44 11.91
CA GLU A 439 -3.70 39.48 11.84
C GLU A 439 -4.23 38.10 12.27
N MET A 440 -3.63 37.03 11.73
CA MET A 440 -3.94 35.66 12.12
C MET A 440 -2.63 34.88 12.24
N LYS A 441 -2.48 34.12 13.34
CA LYS A 441 -1.41 33.12 13.51
C LYS A 441 -2.03 31.80 13.92
N ASP A 442 -1.33 30.71 13.65
CA ASP A 442 -1.76 29.37 14.01
C ASP A 442 -0.67 28.55 14.69
N ALA A 443 -1.10 27.48 15.34
CA ALA A 443 -0.27 26.39 15.77
C ALA A 443 -0.88 25.08 15.28
N SER A 444 -0.06 24.21 14.69
CA SER A 444 -0.50 22.89 14.25
C SER A 444 -0.34 21.85 15.35
N PHE A 445 -1.26 20.89 15.37
CA PHE A 445 -1.17 19.68 16.19
C PHE A 445 -1.74 18.49 15.41
N THR A 446 -1.54 17.30 15.96
CA THR A 446 -2.02 16.06 15.33
C THR A 446 -3.11 15.36 16.13
N VAL A 447 -4.01 14.68 15.42
CA VAL A 447 -5.02 13.78 15.99
C VAL A 447 -4.80 12.38 15.40
N PRO A 448 -4.16 11.47 16.14
CA PRO A 448 -3.77 10.16 15.62
C PRO A 448 -4.93 9.36 15.04
N LYS A 449 -4.80 8.91 13.77
CA LYS A 449 -5.70 7.91 13.17
C LYS A 449 -4.99 6.59 12.94
N ARG A 450 -5.69 5.48 13.15
CA ARG A 450 -5.09 4.13 13.02
C ARG A 450 -5.70 3.29 11.89
N ARG A 451 -6.97 3.51 11.53
CA ARG A 451 -7.70 2.72 10.51
C ARG A 451 -7.70 1.20 10.77
N GLN A 452 -7.70 0.79 12.03
CA GLN A 452 -7.88 -0.60 12.45
C GLN A 452 -9.37 -0.98 12.46
N GLY A 453 -9.69 -2.28 12.35
CA GLY A 453 -11.07 -2.77 12.39
C GLY A 453 -11.86 -2.61 11.09
N GLN A 454 -11.19 -2.26 9.99
CA GLN A 454 -11.74 -2.12 8.65
C GLN A 454 -10.74 -2.64 7.61
N PHE A 455 -11.20 -2.90 6.40
CA PHE A 455 -10.36 -3.35 5.29
C PHE A 455 -9.57 -2.18 4.71
N ASN A 456 -8.27 -2.37 4.48
CA ASN A 456 -7.40 -1.29 4.02
C ASN A 456 -6.66 -1.62 2.73
N PHE A 457 -6.32 -0.57 1.99
CA PHE A 457 -5.37 -0.63 0.89
C PHE A 457 -4.15 0.17 1.30
N LEU A 458 -3.00 -0.51 1.36
CA LEU A 458 -1.73 0.08 1.76
C LEU A 458 -0.90 0.38 0.51
N GLN A 459 -0.33 1.57 0.48
CA GLN A 459 0.61 2.00 -0.55
C GLN A 459 2.05 1.98 -0.02
N TRP A 460 2.97 1.32 -0.73
CA TRP A 460 4.41 1.50 -0.48
C TRP A 460 4.92 2.80 -1.11
N ASP A 461 5.51 3.57 -0.20
CA ASP A 461 6.06 4.92 -0.24
C ASP A 461 5.14 6.00 -0.81
N THR A 462 5.56 7.24 -0.62
CA THR A 462 4.80 8.46 -0.87
C THR A 462 5.68 9.55 -1.49
N PRO A 463 5.13 10.41 -2.34
CA PRO A 463 5.78 11.67 -2.67
C PRO A 463 5.82 12.60 -1.46
N ASN A 464 6.91 13.36 -1.32
CA ASN A 464 7.13 14.27 -0.18
C ASN A 464 7.10 15.76 -0.56
N ASP A 465 7.04 16.06 -1.86
CA ASP A 465 7.07 17.43 -2.36
C ASP A 465 5.68 18.08 -2.45
N VAL A 466 5.65 19.33 -2.91
CA VAL A 466 4.41 20.13 -3.03
C VAL A 466 3.35 19.51 -3.95
N LEU A 467 3.74 18.69 -4.93
CA LEU A 467 2.81 17.97 -5.80
C LEU A 467 2.31 16.67 -5.17
N GLY A 468 2.96 16.21 -4.09
CA GLY A 468 2.62 14.97 -3.41
C GLY A 468 1.19 14.92 -2.87
N LEU A 469 0.60 16.07 -2.52
CA LEU A 469 -0.81 16.15 -2.13
C LEU A 469 -1.74 15.65 -3.26
N PHE A 470 -1.47 16.05 -4.50
CA PHE A 470 -2.30 15.66 -5.65
C PHE A 470 -2.12 14.19 -6.01
N ALA A 471 -0.91 13.65 -5.85
CA ALA A 471 -0.68 12.21 -5.98
C ALA A 471 -1.53 11.41 -4.97
N TRP A 472 -1.58 11.85 -3.71
CA TRP A 472 -2.41 11.21 -2.70
C TRP A 472 -3.90 11.37 -2.95
N GLN A 473 -4.35 12.53 -3.42
CA GLN A 473 -5.74 12.70 -3.83
C GLN A 473 -6.12 11.72 -4.95
N GLN A 474 -5.21 11.40 -5.88
CA GLN A 474 -5.45 10.35 -6.87
C GLN A 474 -5.47 8.96 -6.24
N MET A 475 -4.46 8.59 -5.46
CA MET A 475 -4.40 7.26 -4.82
C MET A 475 -5.60 7.01 -3.89
N LYS A 476 -6.12 8.04 -3.21
CA LYS A 476 -7.35 7.95 -2.41
C LYS A 476 -8.58 7.62 -3.25
N LYS A 477 -8.70 8.12 -4.49
CA LYS A 477 -9.79 7.72 -5.41
C LYS A 477 -9.75 6.22 -5.73
N ALA A 478 -8.57 5.62 -5.67
CA ALA A 478 -8.38 4.19 -5.84
C ALA A 478 -8.59 3.36 -4.57
N GLY A 479 -8.91 4.00 -3.44
CA GLY A 479 -9.16 3.34 -2.16
C GLY A 479 -7.95 3.25 -1.23
N MET A 480 -6.77 3.75 -1.63
CA MET A 480 -5.57 3.75 -0.78
C MET A 480 -5.85 4.51 0.52
N SER A 481 -5.61 3.84 1.64
CA SER A 481 -6.04 4.28 2.97
C SER A 481 -4.89 4.39 3.97
N THR A 482 -3.77 3.71 3.74
CA THR A 482 -2.58 3.74 4.61
C THR A 482 -1.29 3.79 3.77
N CYS A 483 -0.19 4.26 4.36
CA CYS A 483 1.11 4.35 3.66
C CYS A 483 2.22 3.71 4.47
N LEU A 484 2.98 2.80 3.87
CA LEU A 484 4.25 2.36 4.44
C LEU A 484 5.37 3.32 4.02
N ILE A 485 6.19 3.74 4.98
CA ILE A 485 7.35 4.60 4.74
C ILE A 485 8.54 4.20 5.61
N GLY A 486 9.76 4.33 5.06
CA GLY A 486 11.01 4.12 5.79
C GLY A 486 11.17 5.06 7.00
N SER A 487 11.52 4.51 8.16
CA SER A 487 11.70 5.27 9.40
C SER A 487 12.84 4.76 10.30
N PHE A 488 13.91 4.24 9.68
CA PHE A 488 15.00 3.53 10.35
C PHE A 488 15.79 4.31 11.42
N ASN A 489 15.94 5.63 11.28
CA ASN A 489 16.91 6.39 12.08
C ASN A 489 16.50 7.81 12.46
N GLU A 490 15.25 8.20 12.22
CA GLU A 490 14.79 9.54 12.53
C GLU A 490 13.31 9.62 12.89
N SER A 491 13.01 10.43 13.92
CA SER A 491 11.65 10.75 14.31
C SER A 491 11.17 12.02 13.63
N LYS A 492 10.28 11.87 12.63
CA LYS A 492 9.79 12.99 11.83
C LYS A 492 8.28 12.96 11.66
N PHE A 493 7.71 14.16 11.48
CA PHE A 493 6.36 14.36 10.98
C PHE A 493 6.33 14.12 9.46
N HIS A 494 5.15 13.82 8.90
CA HIS A 494 4.98 13.65 7.46
C HIS A 494 3.88 14.55 6.89
N PRO A 495 4.21 15.72 6.34
CA PRO A 495 3.21 16.74 6.01
C PRO A 495 2.26 16.33 4.88
N VAL A 496 2.74 15.66 3.83
CA VAL A 496 1.86 15.19 2.73
C VAL A 496 0.81 14.20 3.25
N LEU A 497 1.22 13.14 3.94
CA LEU A 497 0.31 12.15 4.53
C LEU A 497 -0.67 12.78 5.52
N ALA A 498 -0.21 13.73 6.34
CA ALA A 498 -1.05 14.41 7.31
C ALA A 498 -2.09 15.31 6.62
N ALA A 499 -1.68 16.03 5.56
CA ALA A 499 -2.58 16.85 4.75
C ALA A 499 -3.59 16.00 3.95
N ALA A 500 -3.24 14.76 3.61
CA ALA A 500 -4.12 13.81 2.94
C ALA A 500 -4.98 12.96 3.91
N ASP A 501 -4.82 13.12 5.23
CA ASP A 501 -5.48 12.33 6.28
C ASP A 501 -5.19 10.81 6.18
N ILE A 502 -3.92 10.48 5.90
CA ILE A 502 -3.42 9.11 5.71
C ILE A 502 -2.55 8.69 6.91
N PRO A 503 -2.94 7.67 7.69
CA PRO A 503 -2.10 7.11 8.74
C PRO A 503 -0.92 6.30 8.18
N MET A 504 0.07 6.07 9.04
CA MET A 504 1.36 5.52 8.63
C MET A 504 1.51 4.04 9.00
N VAL A 505 2.35 3.35 8.24
CA VAL A 505 3.00 2.09 8.62
C VAL A 505 4.51 2.38 8.65
N PRO A 506 5.10 2.67 9.82
CA PRO A 506 6.53 2.94 9.91
C PRO A 506 7.32 1.65 9.67
N TYR A 507 8.12 1.62 8.60
CA TYR A 507 9.13 0.59 8.36
C TYR A 507 10.35 0.91 9.22
N SER A 508 10.30 0.43 10.46
CA SER A 508 11.15 0.90 11.55
C SER A 508 12.52 0.23 11.61
N THR A 509 12.60 -1.02 11.16
CA THR A 509 13.84 -1.80 11.08
C THR A 509 13.64 -2.95 10.10
N ARG A 510 14.71 -3.67 9.73
CA ARG A 510 14.66 -4.93 8.99
C ARG A 510 15.45 -5.98 9.78
N ILE A 511 14.76 -6.98 10.33
CA ILE A 511 15.41 -8.03 11.11
C ILE A 511 16.12 -9.00 10.17
N LEU A 512 17.44 -9.11 10.32
CA LEU A 512 18.33 -9.95 9.53
C LEU A 512 19.20 -10.80 10.46
N ASP A 513 19.75 -11.91 9.97
CA ASP A 513 20.73 -12.75 10.68
C ASP A 513 22.15 -12.75 10.06
N PRO A 514 22.81 -11.58 9.90
CA PRO A 514 24.20 -11.53 9.49
C PRO A 514 25.10 -11.78 10.69
N LYS A 515 26.18 -12.53 10.49
CA LYS A 515 27.15 -12.86 11.55
C LYS A 515 28.51 -12.23 11.27
N ASP A 516 29.31 -12.01 12.31
CA ASP A 516 30.74 -11.69 12.16
C ASP A 516 31.56 -12.97 11.91
N ASP A 517 32.87 -12.82 11.73
CA ASP A 517 33.78 -13.94 11.46
C ASP A 517 33.89 -14.92 12.64
N ASN A 518 33.42 -14.52 13.83
CA ASN A 518 33.35 -15.36 15.03
C ASN A 518 31.98 -16.05 15.19
N GLY A 519 31.08 -15.90 14.22
CA GLY A 519 29.75 -16.49 14.25
C GLY A 519 28.77 -15.79 15.21
N VAL A 520 29.10 -14.58 15.70
CA VAL A 520 28.24 -13.76 16.53
C VAL A 520 27.30 -12.93 15.66
N MET A 521 26.04 -12.85 16.07
CA MET A 521 25.01 -12.04 15.40
C MET A 521 25.42 -10.57 15.27
N LYS A 522 25.05 -9.92 14.18
CA LYS A 522 25.22 -8.47 13.97
C LYS A 522 23.87 -7.77 13.83
N VAL A 523 23.79 -6.55 14.36
CA VAL A 523 22.65 -5.63 14.16
C VAL A 523 23.12 -4.38 13.42
N ARG A 524 22.20 -3.64 12.80
CA ARG A 524 22.53 -2.37 12.13
C ARG A 524 22.54 -1.20 13.12
N ASP A 525 23.56 -0.37 13.09
CA ASP A 525 23.58 0.91 13.81
C ASP A 525 22.72 1.98 13.10
N LYS A 526 22.65 3.19 13.68
CA LYS A 526 21.91 4.33 13.11
C LYS A 526 22.41 4.81 11.73
N ASN A 527 23.63 4.42 11.35
CA ASN A 527 24.24 4.72 10.05
C ASN A 527 24.06 3.57 9.05
N GLY A 528 23.43 2.47 9.46
CA GLY A 528 23.21 1.27 8.66
C GLY A 528 24.38 0.29 8.66
N ASN A 529 25.44 0.52 9.44
CA ASN A 529 26.60 -0.37 9.53
C ASN A 529 26.31 -1.54 10.47
N PHE A 530 26.85 -2.72 10.16
CA PHE A 530 26.71 -3.88 11.03
C PHE A 530 27.69 -3.83 12.21
N GLN A 531 27.18 -4.06 13.42
CA GLN A 531 27.96 -4.23 14.64
C GLN A 531 27.59 -5.55 15.34
N ALA A 532 28.57 -6.23 15.93
CA ALA A 532 28.34 -7.48 16.65
C ALA A 532 27.48 -7.23 17.91
N LEU A 533 26.32 -7.88 17.97
CA LEU A 533 25.40 -7.86 19.10
C LEU A 533 24.51 -9.10 19.06
N CYS A 534 24.66 -9.97 20.06
CA CYS A 534 23.77 -11.12 20.24
C CYS A 534 22.38 -10.65 20.68
N TRP A 535 21.30 -11.23 20.11
CA TRP A 535 19.92 -10.96 20.53
C TRP A 535 19.60 -11.36 21.99
N ASN A 536 20.50 -12.10 22.63
CA ASN A 536 20.40 -12.53 24.02
C ASN A 536 21.42 -11.83 24.95
N ASP A 537 22.17 -10.82 24.47
CA ASP A 537 23.04 -9.98 25.30
C ASP A 537 22.23 -8.87 25.98
N GLU A 538 21.52 -9.23 27.06
CA GLU A 538 20.85 -8.28 27.95
C GLU A 538 21.91 -7.58 28.83
N PRO A 539 21.97 -6.23 28.91
CA PRO A 539 20.95 -5.21 28.57
C PRO A 539 21.11 -4.54 27.19
N LYS A 540 22.18 -4.82 26.45
CA LYS A 540 22.52 -4.07 25.21
C LYS A 540 21.47 -4.23 24.11
N ILE A 541 20.86 -5.41 24.00
CA ILE A 541 19.82 -5.64 23.00
C ILE A 541 18.55 -4.83 23.28
N ASP A 542 18.23 -4.56 24.55
CA ASP A 542 17.06 -3.76 24.91
C ASP A 542 17.31 -2.28 24.59
N GLU A 543 18.53 -1.76 24.80
CA GLU A 543 18.93 -0.42 24.37
C GLU A 543 18.82 -0.26 22.84
N TYR A 544 19.23 -1.29 22.09
CA TYR A 544 19.09 -1.33 20.64
C TYR A 544 17.63 -1.23 20.19
N VAL A 545 16.76 -2.06 20.77
CA VAL A 545 15.31 -2.05 20.50
C VAL A 545 14.71 -0.68 20.84
N GLN A 546 15.00 -0.16 22.03
CA GLN A 546 14.45 1.12 22.48
C GLN A 546 14.90 2.29 21.59
N THR A 547 16.12 2.26 21.07
CA THR A 547 16.62 3.28 20.14
C THR A 547 15.78 3.34 18.86
N ILE A 548 15.41 2.18 18.30
CA ILE A 548 14.56 2.10 17.09
C ILE A 548 13.14 2.60 17.39
N VAL A 549 12.58 2.19 18.53
CA VAL A 549 11.24 2.60 18.98
C VAL A 549 11.19 4.11 19.22
N ASP A 550 12.26 4.69 19.78
CA ASP A 550 12.39 6.13 20.02
C ASP A 550 12.34 6.94 18.73
N TYR A 551 12.84 6.40 17.61
CA TYR A 551 12.67 7.03 16.30
C TYR A 551 11.20 7.09 15.86
N GLN A 552 10.29 6.33 16.46
CA GLN A 552 8.88 6.34 16.08
C GLN A 552 8.01 7.30 16.91
N LYS A 553 8.56 8.04 17.89
CA LYS A 553 7.80 8.98 18.74
C LYS A 553 6.91 9.95 17.95
N LYS A 554 7.46 10.65 16.96
CA LYS A 554 6.68 11.55 16.08
C LYS A 554 5.75 10.83 15.10
N ARG A 555 6.01 9.57 14.77
CA ARG A 555 5.12 8.74 13.94
C ARG A 555 3.88 8.31 14.73
N ARG A 556 4.03 8.00 16.02
CA ARG A 556 2.91 7.74 16.94
C ARG A 556 1.95 8.92 17.04
N GLU A 557 2.48 10.16 17.03
CA GLU A 557 1.65 11.39 17.09
C GLU A 557 0.78 11.54 15.83
N HIS A 558 1.28 11.10 14.68
CA HIS A 558 0.54 11.09 13.40
C HIS A 558 -0.57 10.04 13.38
N GLY A 559 -0.34 8.90 14.02
CA GLY A 559 -1.22 7.73 13.99
C GLY A 559 -0.68 6.62 13.08
N VAL A 560 -0.64 5.42 13.66
CA VAL A 560 0.01 4.24 13.08
C VAL A 560 -1.02 3.13 12.91
N PHE A 561 -1.10 2.54 11.71
CA PHE A 561 -1.91 1.36 11.46
C PHE A 561 -1.27 0.12 12.08
N VAL A 562 -0.01 -0.16 11.71
CA VAL A 562 0.87 -1.17 12.29
C VAL A 562 2.33 -0.67 12.29
N TYR A 563 3.16 -1.11 13.23
CA TYR A 563 4.60 -0.92 13.26
C TYR A 563 5.29 -2.09 12.56
N SER A 564 6.00 -1.81 11.48
CA SER A 564 6.73 -2.81 10.70
C SER A 564 8.15 -2.99 11.24
N LEU A 565 8.50 -4.25 11.50
CA LEU A 565 9.85 -4.76 11.77
C LEU A 565 10.56 -5.24 10.49
N GLY A 566 9.90 -5.03 9.36
CA GLY A 566 10.50 -4.98 8.05
C GLY A 566 10.07 -6.04 7.06
N ASP A 567 10.40 -5.72 5.82
CA ASP A 567 10.20 -6.54 4.64
C ASP A 567 11.45 -7.36 4.30
N GLU A 568 11.28 -8.55 3.73
CA GLU A 568 12.37 -9.47 3.35
C GLU A 568 13.40 -9.72 4.47
N GLY A 569 12.90 -9.96 5.68
CA GLY A 569 13.70 -10.34 6.84
C GLY A 569 14.07 -11.82 6.87
N VAL A 570 14.30 -12.33 8.08
CA VAL A 570 14.46 -13.77 8.35
C VAL A 570 13.35 -14.26 9.28
N THR A 571 12.99 -15.54 9.22
CA THR A 571 12.07 -16.22 10.16
C THR A 571 12.76 -17.15 11.15
N LEU A 572 14.09 -17.19 11.12
CA LEU A 572 14.93 -17.91 12.07
C LEU A 572 16.27 -17.19 12.22
N GLY A 573 16.85 -17.23 13.42
CA GLY A 573 18.18 -16.69 13.63
C GLY A 573 18.76 -17.02 15.00
N CYS A 574 20.03 -17.39 15.02
CA CYS A 574 20.78 -17.69 16.25
C CYS A 574 22.29 -17.60 16.00
N CYS A 575 23.06 -17.45 17.09
CA CYS A 575 24.52 -17.33 17.01
C CYS A 575 25.21 -18.23 18.04
N VAL A 576 26.54 -18.11 18.12
CA VAL A 576 27.40 -18.89 19.04
C VAL A 576 27.94 -18.08 20.20
N ALA A 577 27.49 -16.84 20.36
CA ALA A 577 27.81 -16.04 21.54
C ALA A 577 27.41 -16.81 22.83
N PRO A 578 28.19 -16.70 23.92
CA PRO A 578 27.89 -17.42 25.17
C PRO A 578 26.46 -17.21 25.67
N THR A 579 25.93 -15.99 25.55
CA THR A 579 24.54 -15.66 25.93
C THR A 579 23.50 -16.36 25.05
N CYS A 580 23.77 -16.54 23.74
CA CYS A 580 22.90 -17.29 22.85
C CYS A 580 22.93 -18.79 23.17
N MET A 581 24.09 -19.35 23.51
CA MET A 581 24.22 -20.75 23.91
C MET A 581 23.53 -21.01 25.25
N ALA A 582 23.60 -20.09 26.20
CA ALA A 582 22.83 -20.16 27.43
C ALA A 582 21.30 -20.14 27.17
N ALA A 583 20.83 -19.27 26.26
CA ALA A 583 19.43 -19.26 25.85
C ALA A 583 19.01 -20.58 25.19
N TYR A 584 19.87 -21.18 24.35
CA TYR A 584 19.63 -22.48 23.73
C TYR A 584 19.50 -23.60 24.77
N ARG A 585 20.38 -23.65 25.76
CA ARG A 585 20.32 -24.64 26.86
C ARG A 585 19.04 -24.52 27.67
N ARG A 586 18.60 -23.29 27.99
CA ARG A 586 17.30 -23.06 28.66
C ARG A 586 16.12 -23.52 27.81
N TYR A 587 16.17 -23.26 26.51
CA TYR A 587 15.15 -23.76 25.58
C TYR A 587 15.09 -25.29 25.59
N LEU A 588 16.24 -25.98 25.50
CA LEU A 588 16.30 -27.44 25.56
C LEU A 588 15.78 -28.00 26.89
N GLN A 589 16.12 -27.35 28.00
CA GLN A 589 15.59 -27.73 29.32
C GLN A 589 14.07 -27.62 29.37
N ALA A 590 13.48 -26.59 28.75
CA ALA A 590 12.03 -26.45 28.65
C ALA A 590 11.38 -27.52 27.76
N GLN A 591 12.06 -27.96 26.70
CA GLN A 591 11.53 -29.00 25.80
C GLN A 591 11.58 -30.40 26.41
N TYR A 592 12.67 -30.74 27.09
CA TYR A 592 12.91 -32.12 27.57
C TYR A 592 12.63 -32.31 29.08
N GLY A 593 12.59 -31.24 29.86
CA GLY A 593 12.45 -31.27 31.32
C GLY A 593 13.71 -31.74 32.05
N THR A 594 14.27 -32.89 31.67
CA THR A 594 15.48 -33.49 32.27
C THR A 594 16.57 -33.76 31.23
N ILE A 595 17.83 -33.81 31.69
CA ILE A 595 18.97 -34.06 30.80
C ILE A 595 18.97 -35.51 30.28
N GLU A 596 18.44 -36.45 31.05
CA GLU A 596 18.29 -37.85 30.66
C GLU A 596 17.35 -38.01 29.46
N ALA A 597 16.25 -37.24 29.43
CA ALA A 597 15.32 -37.24 28.30
C ALA A 597 15.98 -36.67 27.03
N LEU A 598 16.77 -35.59 27.15
CA LEU A 598 17.54 -35.05 26.03
C LEU A 598 18.59 -36.06 25.53
N ASN A 599 19.37 -36.65 26.45
CA ASN A 599 20.38 -37.66 26.13
C ASN A 599 19.77 -38.87 25.40
N ALA A 600 18.61 -39.35 25.87
CA ALA A 600 17.89 -40.42 25.21
C ALA A 600 17.38 -40.04 23.81
N SER A 601 17.00 -38.77 23.61
CA SER A 601 16.59 -38.25 22.29
C SER A 601 17.77 -38.15 21.32
N TRP A 602 18.88 -37.53 21.76
CA TRP A 602 20.05 -37.23 20.94
C TRP A 602 21.04 -38.39 20.78
N GLY A 603 20.95 -39.42 21.62
CA GLY A 603 21.93 -40.49 21.69
C GLY A 603 23.26 -40.03 22.32
N GLU A 604 23.20 -39.16 23.32
CA GLU A 604 24.36 -38.54 23.98
C GLU A 604 24.36 -38.79 25.50
N GLN A 605 25.39 -38.32 26.21
CA GLN A 605 25.60 -38.58 27.65
C GLN A 605 26.09 -37.34 28.41
N HIS A 606 25.35 -36.22 28.31
CA HIS A 606 25.60 -35.02 29.11
C HIS A 606 25.19 -35.23 30.57
N LYS A 607 25.97 -34.75 31.52
CA LYS A 607 25.64 -34.80 32.96
C LYS A 607 24.68 -33.69 33.38
N SER A 608 24.63 -32.61 32.62
CA SER A 608 23.73 -31.47 32.85
C SER A 608 23.53 -30.68 31.55
N PHE A 609 22.54 -29.80 31.50
CA PHE A 609 22.31 -28.92 30.34
C PHE A 609 23.48 -27.95 30.09
N ASP A 610 24.30 -27.64 31.10
CA ASP A 610 25.46 -26.75 30.95
C ASP A 610 26.60 -27.35 30.11
N GLU A 611 26.66 -28.68 30.00
CA GLU A 611 27.62 -29.39 29.16
C GLU A 611 27.23 -29.38 27.67
N VAL A 612 25.96 -29.07 27.35
CA VAL A 612 25.47 -29.07 25.96
C VAL A 612 26.16 -27.96 25.15
N ALA A 613 26.91 -28.34 24.13
CA ALA A 613 27.58 -27.45 23.18
C ALA A 613 27.22 -27.84 21.73
N LEU A 614 27.56 -27.01 20.74
CA LEU A 614 27.42 -27.39 19.33
C LEU A 614 28.46 -28.44 18.91
N LEU A 615 28.17 -29.28 17.90
CA LEU A 615 29.16 -30.23 17.38
C LEU A 615 30.35 -29.51 16.73
N ASP A 616 30.05 -28.42 16.03
CA ASP A 616 31.03 -27.50 15.46
C ASP A 616 30.52 -26.08 15.69
N VAL A 617 31.31 -25.26 16.37
CA VAL A 617 30.99 -23.85 16.64
C VAL A 617 30.95 -22.98 15.38
N LYS A 618 31.47 -23.47 14.25
CA LYS A 618 31.34 -22.80 12.94
C LYS A 618 30.05 -23.17 12.21
N ASP A 619 29.32 -24.18 12.70
CA ASP A 619 28.04 -24.62 12.15
C ASP A 619 26.90 -24.23 13.10
N ASN A 620 26.51 -22.96 13.04
CA ASN A 620 25.51 -22.38 13.93
C ASN A 620 24.14 -23.06 13.89
N MET A 621 23.86 -23.87 12.86
CA MET A 621 22.57 -24.51 12.63
C MET A 621 22.61 -26.04 12.78
N GLU A 622 23.71 -26.63 13.28
CA GLU A 622 23.86 -28.08 13.53
C GLU A 622 23.61 -28.95 12.27
N ASN A 623 23.94 -28.44 11.08
CA ASN A 623 23.90 -29.23 9.84
C ASN A 623 24.83 -30.46 9.89
N ALA A 624 25.93 -30.39 10.66
CA ALA A 624 26.82 -31.51 10.92
C ALA A 624 26.11 -32.65 11.69
N ALA A 625 25.20 -32.32 12.62
CA ALA A 625 24.41 -33.31 13.34
C ALA A 625 23.51 -34.10 12.38
N LYS A 626 22.89 -33.40 11.42
CA LYS A 626 22.11 -34.03 10.34
C LYS A 626 22.95 -34.98 9.49
N GLY A 627 24.19 -34.60 9.14
CA GLY A 627 25.13 -35.46 8.41
C GLY A 627 25.54 -36.72 9.18
N LYS A 628 25.49 -36.70 10.52
CA LYS A 628 25.75 -37.83 11.42
C LYS A 628 24.48 -38.61 11.82
N ALA A 629 23.34 -38.36 11.16
CA ALA A 629 22.05 -38.94 11.51
C ALA A 629 21.55 -38.62 12.94
N GLN A 630 22.05 -37.54 13.55
CA GLN A 630 21.56 -36.99 14.82
C GLN A 630 20.44 -35.97 14.55
N TRP A 631 19.33 -36.42 13.95
CA TRP A 631 18.28 -35.54 13.43
C TRP A 631 17.52 -34.78 14.52
N ALA A 632 17.33 -35.37 15.70
CA ALA A 632 16.70 -34.70 16.83
C ALA A 632 17.50 -33.46 17.29
N ARG A 633 18.81 -33.63 17.42
CA ARG A 633 19.74 -32.56 17.72
C ARG A 633 19.74 -31.45 16.68
N TRP A 634 19.75 -31.83 15.39
CA TRP A 634 19.64 -30.86 14.30
C TRP A 634 18.31 -30.08 14.38
N TYR A 635 17.18 -30.80 14.50
CA TYR A 635 15.86 -30.20 14.54
C TYR A 635 15.69 -29.24 15.72
N ASP A 636 16.15 -29.62 16.92
CA ASP A 636 16.06 -28.75 18.10
C ASP A 636 16.78 -27.42 17.90
N ARG A 637 17.88 -27.41 17.13
CA ARG A 637 18.55 -26.17 16.75
C ARG A 637 17.75 -25.35 15.75
N GLN A 638 17.08 -25.99 14.77
CA GLN A 638 16.19 -25.32 13.82
C GLN A 638 14.97 -24.69 14.52
N ALA A 639 14.37 -25.41 15.48
CA ALA A 639 13.25 -24.93 16.28
C ALA A 639 13.70 -23.79 17.21
N PHE A 640 14.85 -23.93 17.88
CA PHE A 640 15.41 -22.85 18.69
C PHE A 640 15.67 -21.57 17.89
N ALA A 641 16.20 -21.66 16.67
CA ALA A 641 16.46 -20.46 15.87
C ALA A 641 15.18 -19.67 15.54
N ARG A 642 14.06 -20.36 15.28
CA ARG A 642 12.75 -19.74 15.07
C ARG A 642 12.20 -19.15 16.37
N TYR A 643 12.25 -19.91 17.46
CA TYR A 643 11.88 -19.46 18.79
C TYR A 643 12.66 -18.19 19.21
N ASN A 644 13.98 -18.20 19.00
CA ASN A 644 14.89 -17.12 19.38
C ASN A 644 14.60 -15.82 18.62
N LEU A 645 14.31 -15.90 17.31
CA LEU A 645 13.83 -14.75 16.56
C LEU A 645 12.51 -14.22 17.12
N MET A 646 11.56 -15.10 17.45
CA MET A 646 10.27 -14.68 17.98
C MET A 646 10.40 -14.02 19.37
N GLN A 647 11.33 -14.47 20.21
CA GLN A 647 11.66 -13.75 21.44
C GLN A 647 12.22 -12.36 21.17
N PHE A 648 13.06 -12.20 20.15
CA PHE A 648 13.60 -10.90 19.75
C PHE A 648 12.50 -9.97 19.19
N SER A 649 11.62 -10.48 18.32
CA SER A 649 10.43 -9.76 17.84
C SER A 649 9.53 -9.32 19.00
N GLY A 650 9.32 -10.20 19.98
CA GLY A 650 8.53 -9.90 21.19
C GLY A 650 9.08 -8.75 22.04
N ARG A 651 10.39 -8.46 21.97
CA ARG A 651 10.96 -7.26 22.63
C ARG A 651 10.46 -5.98 21.95
N PHE A 652 10.40 -5.96 20.63
CA PHE A 652 9.82 -4.83 19.89
C PHE A 652 8.34 -4.67 20.17
N VAL A 653 7.56 -5.77 20.19
CA VAL A 653 6.12 -5.72 20.52
C VAL A 653 5.92 -5.02 21.86
N LYS A 654 6.60 -5.46 22.92
CA LYS A 654 6.52 -4.86 24.26
C LYS A 654 6.96 -3.39 24.28
N ALA A 655 8.05 -3.05 23.59
CA ALA A 655 8.55 -1.68 23.59
C ALA A 655 7.63 -0.72 22.82
N TYR A 656 7.00 -1.19 21.73
CA TYR A 656 5.99 -0.41 21.01
C TYR A 656 4.67 -0.29 21.79
N GLU A 657 4.23 -1.31 22.50
CA GLU A 657 3.06 -1.22 23.40
C GLU A 657 3.24 -0.15 24.49
N GLN A 658 4.48 0.05 24.97
CA GLN A 658 4.80 1.13 25.91
C GLN A 658 4.74 2.52 25.24
N LEU A 659 5.11 2.62 23.96
CA LEU A 659 5.06 3.87 23.20
C LEU A 659 3.63 4.23 22.76
N ASP A 660 2.90 3.25 22.24
CA ASP A 660 1.51 3.32 21.77
C ASP A 660 0.73 2.09 22.26
N PRO A 661 -0.10 2.23 23.32
CA PRO A 661 -0.91 1.11 23.84
C PRO A 661 -1.94 0.55 22.84
N LYS A 662 -2.17 1.21 21.70
CA LYS A 662 -3.02 0.74 20.59
C LYS A 662 -2.20 0.33 19.36
N GLY A 663 -0.87 0.30 19.47
CA GLY A 663 0.05 -0.09 18.42
C GLY A 663 0.02 -1.60 18.19
N LEU A 664 0.06 -2.02 16.93
CA LEU A 664 0.19 -3.43 16.54
C LEU A 664 1.54 -3.58 15.82
N THR A 665 2.36 -4.53 16.25
CA THR A 665 3.75 -4.68 15.78
C THR A 665 3.97 -6.04 15.15
N GLY A 666 4.77 -6.09 14.09
CA GLY A 666 5.06 -7.33 13.37
C GLY A 666 5.92 -7.10 12.14
N PHE A 667 5.96 -8.07 11.24
CA PHE A 667 6.76 -7.98 10.00
C PHE A 667 5.99 -8.49 8.78
N GLU A 668 6.46 -8.09 7.60
CA GLU A 668 5.85 -8.35 6.31
C GLU A 668 6.85 -8.92 5.29
N GLY A 669 6.33 -9.37 4.14
CA GLY A 669 7.08 -9.94 3.02
C GLY A 669 8.22 -10.85 3.47
N THR A 670 7.94 -11.67 4.47
CA THR A 670 8.91 -12.58 5.08
C THR A 670 8.22 -13.84 5.57
N GLY A 671 8.80 -14.99 5.23
CA GLY A 671 8.31 -16.31 5.66
C GLY A 671 7.50 -17.05 4.60
N GLY A 672 7.23 -18.31 4.91
CA GLY A 672 6.62 -19.31 4.03
C GLY A 672 6.45 -20.66 4.73
N PHE A 673 6.33 -21.73 3.94
CA PHE A 673 6.13 -23.06 4.49
C PHE A 673 7.35 -23.54 5.31
N GLY A 674 7.12 -24.08 6.51
CA GLY A 674 8.20 -24.50 7.41
C GLY A 674 8.62 -23.42 8.44
N ASP A 675 7.82 -22.39 8.61
CA ASP A 675 7.94 -21.43 9.71
C ASP A 675 7.15 -21.86 10.95
N ASP A 676 7.52 -21.28 12.10
CA ASP A 676 6.82 -21.47 13.36
C ASP A 676 5.62 -20.52 13.45
N TYR A 677 4.56 -20.87 12.73
CA TYR A 677 3.35 -20.07 12.66
C TYR A 677 2.68 -19.86 14.02
N ASP A 678 2.72 -20.85 14.92
CA ASP A 678 2.14 -20.74 16.27
C ASP A 678 2.85 -19.64 17.08
N SER A 679 4.20 -19.61 17.05
CA SER A 679 4.96 -18.56 17.71
C SER A 679 4.80 -17.19 17.04
N ILE A 680 4.78 -17.13 15.70
CA ILE A 680 4.63 -15.86 14.96
C ILE A 680 3.31 -15.19 15.30
N VAL A 681 2.17 -15.87 15.13
CA VAL A 681 0.85 -15.26 15.38
C VAL A 681 0.53 -15.13 16.87
N GLY A 682 1.21 -15.90 17.72
CA GLY A 682 1.08 -15.82 19.18
C GLY A 682 1.81 -14.63 19.81
N ILE A 683 2.84 -14.09 19.16
CA ILE A 683 3.63 -12.94 19.66
C ILE A 683 3.33 -11.67 18.88
N ASN A 684 3.19 -11.75 17.56
CA ASN A 684 3.02 -10.56 16.72
C ASN A 684 1.53 -10.35 16.40
N PRO A 685 0.92 -9.21 16.82
CA PRO A 685 -0.44 -8.84 16.40
C PRO A 685 -0.54 -8.39 14.94
N PHE A 686 0.57 -8.43 14.19
CA PHE A 686 0.61 -8.17 12.75
C PHE A 686 1.57 -9.17 12.08
N TYR A 687 1.16 -9.78 10.97
CA TYR A 687 2.03 -10.63 10.15
C TYR A 687 1.58 -10.68 8.69
N GLY A 688 2.50 -10.43 7.76
CA GLY A 688 2.27 -10.61 6.33
C GLY A 688 3.33 -11.48 5.67
N PRO A 689 3.11 -12.78 5.42
CA PRO A 689 4.07 -13.61 4.68
C PRO A 689 4.20 -13.18 3.21
N TYR A 690 5.07 -13.85 2.46
CA TYR A 690 4.94 -13.84 1.00
C TYR A 690 3.74 -14.71 0.57
N PRO A 691 3.03 -14.32 -0.51
CA PRO A 691 1.93 -15.11 -1.06
C PRO A 691 2.32 -16.57 -1.29
N SER A 692 1.73 -17.47 -0.51
CA SER A 692 2.01 -18.90 -0.56
C SER A 692 0.90 -19.71 0.11
N ILE A 693 1.10 -21.01 0.29
CA ILE A 693 0.22 -21.82 1.14
C ILE A 693 0.20 -21.34 2.60
N GLY A 694 1.18 -20.52 3.01
CA GLY A 694 1.20 -19.85 4.31
C GLY A 694 -0.04 -19.02 4.58
N ASP A 695 -0.69 -18.48 3.55
CA ASP A 695 -1.94 -17.73 3.71
C ASP A 695 -3.09 -18.59 4.20
N ASP A 696 -3.15 -19.85 3.75
CA ASP A 696 -4.13 -20.80 4.25
C ASP A 696 -3.81 -21.20 5.70
N ILE A 697 -2.54 -21.30 6.08
CA ILE A 697 -2.17 -21.54 7.49
C ILE A 697 -2.59 -20.33 8.34
N VAL A 698 -2.13 -19.13 7.99
CA VAL A 698 -2.40 -17.88 8.72
C VAL A 698 -3.90 -17.62 8.86
N ARG A 699 -4.71 -17.78 7.81
CA ARG A 699 -6.17 -17.57 7.90
C ARG A 699 -6.87 -18.53 8.86
N SER A 700 -6.29 -19.72 9.09
CA SER A 700 -6.88 -20.76 9.94
C SER A 700 -6.57 -20.58 11.42
N ILE A 701 -5.42 -19.98 11.72
CA ILE A 701 -4.82 -19.99 13.07
C ILE A 701 -4.75 -18.61 13.72
N ALA A 702 -4.65 -17.55 12.91
CA ALA A 702 -4.41 -16.23 13.45
C ALA A 702 -5.67 -15.71 14.15
N PRO A 703 -5.53 -15.14 15.37
CA PRO A 703 -6.62 -14.42 15.99
C PRO A 703 -7.20 -13.37 15.03
N ARG A 704 -8.52 -13.16 15.07
CA ARG A 704 -9.18 -12.19 14.18
C ARG A 704 -8.62 -10.77 14.34
N ALA A 705 -8.15 -10.41 15.53
CA ALA A 705 -7.53 -9.11 15.81
C ALA A 705 -6.14 -8.94 15.15
N THR A 706 -5.49 -10.02 14.72
CA THR A 706 -4.21 -9.97 14.04
C THR A 706 -4.38 -9.39 12.64
N ILE A 707 -3.65 -8.32 12.33
CA ILE A 707 -3.61 -7.73 10.99
C ILE A 707 -2.80 -8.64 10.08
N ARG A 708 -3.37 -9.00 8.93
CA ARG A 708 -2.75 -9.88 7.94
C ARG A 708 -2.84 -9.31 6.54
N SER A 709 -1.82 -9.53 5.73
CA SER A 709 -1.76 -9.05 4.35
C SER A 709 -0.65 -9.72 3.55
N ASN A 710 -0.52 -9.35 2.27
CA ASN A 710 0.61 -9.66 1.40
C ASN A 710 0.96 -8.46 0.50
N TRP A 711 2.14 -8.50 -0.12
CA TRP A 711 2.53 -7.58 -1.19
C TRP A 711 2.03 -8.00 -2.58
N MET A 712 1.69 -7.00 -3.39
CA MET A 712 1.38 -7.09 -4.82
C MET A 712 1.95 -5.86 -5.57
N GLY A 713 1.69 -5.76 -6.89
CA GLY A 713 2.11 -4.62 -7.72
C GLY A 713 3.18 -4.94 -8.76
N TYR A 714 3.52 -6.22 -8.89
CA TYR A 714 4.60 -6.76 -9.71
C TYR A 714 4.11 -7.22 -11.10
N SER A 715 3.11 -6.56 -11.66
CA SER A 715 2.61 -6.85 -13.01
C SER A 715 2.13 -5.60 -13.72
N LYS A 716 2.11 -5.65 -15.04
CA LYS A 716 1.69 -4.55 -15.94
C LYS A 716 0.31 -4.78 -16.56
N THR A 717 -0.40 -5.86 -16.19
CA THR A 717 -1.75 -6.17 -16.69
C THR A 717 -2.81 -6.13 -15.58
N GLY A 718 -4.02 -5.68 -15.90
CA GLY A 718 -5.11 -5.53 -14.94
C GLY A 718 -5.61 -6.86 -14.36
N ASP A 719 -5.71 -7.93 -15.17
CA ASP A 719 -6.13 -9.25 -14.69
C ASP A 719 -5.14 -9.82 -13.67
N ALA A 720 -3.83 -9.67 -13.90
CA ALA A 720 -2.81 -10.18 -12.99
C ALA A 720 -2.74 -9.42 -11.67
N LEU A 721 -2.85 -8.09 -11.72
CA LEU A 721 -2.97 -7.27 -10.52
C LEU A 721 -4.24 -7.62 -9.73
N SER A 722 -5.34 -7.89 -10.43
CA SER A 722 -6.61 -8.28 -9.80
C SER A 722 -6.57 -9.66 -9.18
N ASP A 723 -5.86 -10.61 -9.80
CA ASP A 723 -5.64 -11.95 -9.24
C ASP A 723 -4.96 -11.86 -7.87
N ALA A 724 -3.87 -11.09 -7.79
CA ALA A 724 -3.14 -10.86 -6.55
C ALA A 724 -4.01 -10.18 -5.48
N ALA A 725 -4.83 -9.18 -5.87
CA ALA A 725 -5.74 -8.50 -4.96
C ALA A 725 -6.86 -9.43 -4.44
N TRP A 726 -7.50 -10.20 -5.33
CA TRP A 726 -8.56 -11.13 -4.96
C TRP A 726 -8.06 -12.29 -4.12
N ARG A 727 -6.84 -12.76 -4.36
CA ARG A 727 -6.18 -13.72 -3.48
C ARG A 727 -6.22 -13.28 -2.03
N MET A 728 -5.84 -12.05 -1.73
CA MET A 728 -5.84 -11.52 -0.36
C MET A 728 -7.26 -11.47 0.24
N VAL A 729 -8.25 -11.02 -0.53
CA VAL A 729 -9.65 -10.99 -0.09
C VAL A 729 -10.19 -12.39 0.16
N ILE A 730 -9.99 -13.33 -0.77
CA ILE A 730 -10.47 -14.72 -0.69
C ILE A 730 -9.78 -15.50 0.44
N LYS A 731 -8.52 -15.19 0.74
CA LYS A 731 -7.77 -15.79 1.86
C LYS A 731 -8.09 -15.13 3.22
N GLY A 732 -9.01 -14.16 3.26
CA GLY A 732 -9.48 -13.55 4.51
C GLY A 732 -8.47 -12.62 5.17
N MET A 733 -7.63 -11.97 4.36
CA MET A 733 -6.68 -10.94 4.83
C MET A 733 -7.41 -9.64 5.18
N ASP A 734 -6.74 -8.78 5.96
CA ASP A 734 -7.27 -7.51 6.46
C ASP A 734 -6.98 -6.33 5.52
N SER A 735 -6.09 -6.53 4.54
CA SER A 735 -5.69 -5.47 3.62
C SER A 735 -5.04 -6.00 2.34
N VAL A 736 -4.86 -5.09 1.38
CA VAL A 736 -4.12 -5.30 0.13
C VAL A 736 -2.94 -4.33 0.10
N TRP A 737 -1.70 -4.81 -0.04
CA TRP A 737 -0.51 -3.96 0.01
C TRP A 737 0.17 -3.85 -1.36
N TYR A 738 0.29 -2.63 -1.89
CA TYR A 738 0.79 -2.39 -3.23
C TYR A 738 2.22 -1.80 -3.21
N TRP A 739 3.17 -2.52 -3.79
CA TRP A 739 4.51 -2.06 -4.11
C TRP A 739 4.53 -1.52 -5.55
N MET A 740 4.70 -0.23 -5.82
CA MET A 740 4.81 0.97 -4.98
C MET A 740 4.18 2.15 -5.76
N TRP A 741 4.19 3.40 -5.27
CA TRP A 741 3.39 4.46 -5.91
C TRP A 741 3.99 4.94 -7.24
N THR A 742 5.32 4.94 -7.34
CA THR A 742 6.10 5.39 -8.52
C THR A 742 6.96 4.24 -9.06
N GLY A 743 7.15 4.20 -10.38
CA GLY A 743 8.05 3.24 -11.02
C GLY A 743 7.79 3.17 -12.52
N ILE A 744 8.85 3.03 -13.33
CA ILE A 744 8.79 2.77 -14.77
C ILE A 744 9.85 1.73 -15.16
N GLY A 745 9.63 0.95 -16.21
CA GLY A 745 10.55 -0.10 -16.67
C GLY A 745 10.04 -1.51 -16.37
N SER A 746 10.87 -2.39 -15.81
CA SER A 746 10.44 -3.76 -15.44
C SER A 746 9.28 -3.77 -14.44
N TRP A 747 9.17 -2.72 -13.61
CA TRP A 747 8.06 -2.48 -12.68
C TRP A 747 7.40 -1.12 -12.96
N ARG A 748 6.06 -1.06 -12.82
CA ARG A 748 5.29 0.18 -12.91
C ARG A 748 4.66 0.51 -11.57
N GLY A 749 4.74 1.78 -11.18
CA GLY A 749 4.08 2.28 -9.98
C GLY A 749 2.54 2.25 -10.11
N TYR A 750 1.84 2.52 -9.01
CA TYR A 750 0.38 2.60 -9.02
C TYR A 750 -0.12 3.71 -9.95
N ILE A 751 0.61 4.83 -9.99
CA ILE A 751 0.34 5.99 -10.86
C ILE A 751 1.50 6.25 -11.82
N THR A 752 1.19 6.85 -12.96
CA THR A 752 2.15 7.26 -13.98
C THR A 752 3.04 8.40 -13.47
N PRO A 753 4.15 8.71 -14.16
CA PRO A 753 4.97 9.88 -13.84
C PRO A 753 4.23 11.24 -13.95
N THR A 754 3.06 11.26 -14.61
CA THR A 754 2.17 12.42 -14.72
C THR A 754 1.07 12.44 -13.65
N LEU A 755 1.11 11.50 -12.70
CA LEU A 755 0.15 11.29 -11.61
C LEU A 755 -1.25 10.84 -12.06
N ASP A 756 -1.36 10.25 -13.26
CA ASP A 756 -2.57 9.58 -13.73
C ASP A 756 -2.50 8.08 -13.41
N PHE A 757 -3.55 7.31 -13.69
CA PHE A 757 -3.49 5.85 -13.59
C PHE A 757 -2.97 5.22 -14.88
N TYR A 758 -2.15 4.17 -14.74
CA TYR A 758 -1.92 3.25 -15.85
C TYR A 758 -3.23 2.54 -16.21
N PRO A 759 -3.44 2.10 -17.46
CA PRO A 759 -4.63 1.31 -17.81
C PRO A 759 -4.85 0.11 -16.90
N ALA A 760 -3.78 -0.60 -16.52
CA ALA A 760 -3.84 -1.74 -15.61
C ALA A 760 -4.27 -1.36 -14.18
N THR A 761 -3.80 -0.23 -13.65
CA THR A 761 -4.16 0.20 -12.28
C THR A 761 -5.52 0.90 -12.24
N ALA A 762 -5.94 1.55 -13.33
CA ALA A 762 -7.31 2.03 -13.50
C ALA A 762 -8.33 0.87 -13.53
N ASP A 763 -8.00 -0.22 -14.23
CA ASP A 763 -8.80 -1.44 -14.24
C ASP A 763 -8.83 -2.12 -12.87
N LEU A 764 -7.68 -2.23 -12.18
CA LEU A 764 -7.62 -2.71 -10.79
C LEU A 764 -8.49 -1.86 -9.85
N MET A 765 -8.44 -0.53 -9.95
CA MET A 765 -9.26 0.39 -9.16
C MET A 765 -10.76 0.10 -9.34
N GLN A 766 -11.20 -0.11 -10.59
CA GLN A 766 -12.59 -0.48 -10.88
C GLN A 766 -12.93 -1.87 -10.34
N GLU A 767 -12.00 -2.82 -10.46
CA GLU A 767 -12.16 -4.18 -9.95
C GLU A 767 -12.34 -4.20 -8.42
N MET A 768 -11.53 -3.44 -7.69
CA MET A 768 -11.53 -3.42 -6.22
C MET A 768 -12.55 -2.46 -5.60
N GLN A 769 -13.29 -1.70 -6.42
CA GLN A 769 -14.27 -0.72 -5.94
C GLN A 769 -15.32 -1.30 -4.95
N PRO A 770 -15.89 -2.51 -5.14
CA PRO A 770 -16.80 -3.08 -4.15
C PRO A 770 -16.14 -3.41 -2.81
N VAL A 771 -14.84 -3.76 -2.82
CA VAL A 771 -14.07 -4.01 -1.58
C VAL A 771 -13.90 -2.71 -0.81
N CYS A 772 -13.47 -1.63 -1.48
CA CYS A 772 -13.36 -0.30 -0.88
C CYS A 772 -14.70 0.30 -0.41
N ARG A 773 -15.82 -0.19 -0.97
CA ARG A 773 -17.18 0.31 -0.67
C ARG A 773 -18.02 -0.63 0.19
N GLY A 774 -17.36 -1.58 0.87
CA GLY A 774 -17.97 -2.28 2.01
C GLY A 774 -17.93 -3.80 1.94
N LEU A 775 -17.57 -4.41 0.81
CA LEU A 775 -17.37 -5.87 0.79
C LEU A 775 -16.24 -6.24 1.76
N GLY A 776 -15.11 -5.53 1.76
CA GLY A 776 -14.00 -5.79 2.66
C GLY A 776 -14.44 -5.79 4.12
N ASP A 777 -15.06 -4.69 4.57
CA ASP A 777 -15.52 -4.53 5.96
C ASP A 777 -16.59 -5.55 6.37
N LEU A 778 -17.49 -5.91 5.45
CA LEU A 778 -18.50 -6.95 5.69
C LEU A 778 -17.85 -8.33 5.88
N LEU A 779 -16.90 -8.70 5.02
CA LEU A 779 -16.20 -9.99 5.12
C LEU A 779 -15.36 -10.08 6.39
N LEU A 780 -14.68 -8.98 6.77
CA LEU A 780 -13.94 -8.85 8.02
C LEU A 780 -14.78 -9.08 9.27
N GLN A 781 -16.09 -8.92 9.13
CA GLN A 781 -17.06 -9.08 10.20
C GLN A 781 -17.81 -10.40 10.14
N SER A 782 -17.68 -11.18 9.07
CA SER A 782 -18.41 -12.42 8.83
C SER A 782 -17.59 -13.67 9.18
N ASP A 783 -18.27 -14.79 9.42
CA ASP A 783 -17.62 -16.07 9.74
C ASP A 783 -17.28 -16.83 8.47
N MET A 784 -15.99 -16.95 8.16
CA MET A 784 -15.50 -17.78 7.07
C MET A 784 -15.63 -19.26 7.42
N THR A 785 -16.28 -20.05 6.56
CA THR A 785 -16.60 -21.46 6.83
C THR A 785 -15.77 -22.43 5.99
N HIS A 786 -15.74 -23.71 6.40
CA HIS A 786 -15.07 -24.80 5.69
C HIS A 786 -15.99 -26.01 5.53
N SER A 787 -15.61 -26.98 4.68
CA SER A 787 -16.41 -28.17 4.35
C SER A 787 -16.25 -29.33 5.35
N GLY A 788 -15.87 -29.03 6.59
CA GLY A 788 -15.55 -30.05 7.60
C GLY A 788 -14.23 -30.81 7.35
N ILE A 789 -13.30 -30.27 6.57
CA ILE A 789 -11.96 -30.85 6.34
C ILE A 789 -10.93 -30.09 7.19
N ALA A 790 -10.15 -30.82 7.97
CA ALA A 790 -8.95 -30.32 8.63
C ALA A 790 -7.68 -30.77 7.86
N VAL A 791 -6.66 -29.91 7.82
CA VAL A 791 -5.32 -30.26 7.34
C VAL A 791 -4.34 -30.05 8.48
N PHE A 792 -3.56 -31.07 8.84
CA PHE A 792 -2.58 -30.93 9.90
C PHE A 792 -1.30 -30.28 9.38
N TYR A 793 -0.79 -29.28 10.12
CA TYR A 793 0.53 -28.69 9.90
C TYR A 793 1.35 -28.79 11.19
N SER A 794 2.58 -29.29 11.07
CA SER A 794 3.57 -29.24 12.14
C SER A 794 4.92 -28.80 11.59
N LEU A 795 5.61 -27.95 12.35
CA LEU A 795 6.97 -27.54 12.03
C LEU A 795 7.92 -28.74 11.82
N PRO A 796 7.94 -29.77 12.70
CA PRO A 796 8.83 -30.92 12.48
C PRO A 796 8.49 -31.68 11.19
N SER A 797 7.20 -31.86 10.85
CA SER A 797 6.82 -32.52 9.59
C SER A 797 7.23 -31.68 8.38
N ALA A 798 7.10 -30.37 8.44
CA ALA A 798 7.50 -29.47 7.35
C ALA A 798 9.01 -29.59 7.01
N LEU A 799 9.85 -29.83 8.03
CA LEU A 799 11.31 -29.98 7.91
C LEU A 799 11.78 -31.42 7.67
N SER A 800 10.90 -32.41 7.88
CA SER A 800 11.23 -33.85 7.87
C SER A 800 11.73 -34.39 6.53
N HIS A 801 11.46 -33.72 5.41
CA HIS A 801 11.82 -34.20 4.06
C HIS A 801 13.31 -34.35 3.83
N THR A 802 14.12 -33.77 4.71
CA THR A 802 15.57 -33.83 4.65
C THR A 802 16.19 -34.89 5.55
N VAL A 803 15.37 -35.69 6.22
CA VAL A 803 15.74 -36.77 7.15
C VAL A 803 15.64 -38.13 6.46
N GLU A 804 16.58 -39.04 6.72
CA GLU A 804 16.67 -40.38 6.10
C GLU A 804 16.48 -40.32 4.55
N ASP A 805 15.78 -41.29 3.96
CA ASP A 805 15.47 -41.36 2.53
C ASP A 805 14.23 -40.53 2.12
N SER A 806 13.72 -39.66 3.01
CA SER A 806 12.50 -38.87 2.76
C SER A 806 12.61 -37.97 1.52
N GLY A 807 13.82 -37.54 1.15
CA GLY A 807 14.05 -36.72 -0.04
C GLY A 807 13.75 -37.42 -1.37
N SER A 808 13.51 -38.74 -1.36
CA SER A 808 13.02 -39.49 -2.53
C SER A 808 11.52 -39.32 -2.80
N PHE A 809 10.75 -38.81 -1.83
CA PHE A 809 9.35 -38.41 -1.96
C PHE A 809 9.22 -36.93 -2.37
N MET A 810 8.00 -36.48 -2.66
CA MET A 810 7.73 -35.04 -2.79
C MET A 810 7.88 -34.36 -1.43
N SER A 811 8.37 -33.12 -1.41
CA SER A 811 8.46 -32.35 -0.18
C SER A 811 7.07 -32.14 0.45
N PRO A 812 7.00 -31.95 1.78
CA PRO A 812 5.77 -31.59 2.48
C PRO A 812 5.11 -30.36 1.87
N GLU A 813 5.85 -29.31 1.53
CA GLU A 813 5.28 -28.11 0.90
C GLU A 813 4.54 -28.44 -0.40
N MET A 814 5.19 -29.12 -1.35
CA MET A 814 4.56 -29.50 -2.62
C MET A 814 3.36 -30.41 -2.40
N THR A 815 3.46 -31.32 -1.43
CA THR A 815 2.37 -32.25 -1.12
C THR A 815 1.16 -31.52 -0.54
N HIS A 816 1.37 -30.60 0.39
CA HIS A 816 0.31 -29.72 0.90
C HIS A 816 -0.32 -28.89 -0.21
N GLN A 817 0.49 -28.30 -1.11
CA GLN A 817 0.00 -27.53 -2.26
C GLN A 817 -0.89 -28.41 -3.16
N THR A 818 -0.44 -29.61 -3.54
CA THR A 818 -1.22 -30.53 -4.38
C THR A 818 -2.54 -30.92 -3.71
N TRP A 819 -2.53 -31.35 -2.45
CA TRP A 819 -3.74 -31.75 -1.73
C TRP A 819 -4.76 -30.62 -1.61
N THR A 820 -4.29 -29.42 -1.22
CA THR A 820 -5.17 -28.27 -1.03
C THR A 820 -5.72 -27.74 -2.35
N ARG A 821 -4.91 -27.69 -3.43
CA ARG A 821 -5.36 -27.30 -4.77
C ARG A 821 -6.41 -28.26 -5.33
N LEU A 822 -6.16 -29.56 -5.27
CA LEU A 822 -7.13 -30.56 -5.71
C LEU A 822 -8.44 -30.50 -4.91
N THR A 823 -8.37 -30.16 -3.62
CA THR A 823 -9.56 -29.96 -2.76
C THR A 823 -10.36 -28.74 -3.20
N TYR A 824 -9.68 -27.62 -3.49
CA TYR A 824 -10.34 -26.40 -3.99
C TYR A 824 -11.04 -26.62 -5.32
N ASP A 825 -10.41 -27.36 -6.24
CA ASP A 825 -10.96 -27.63 -7.57
C ASP A 825 -12.25 -28.49 -7.54
N LEU A 826 -12.54 -29.13 -6.40
CA LEU A 826 -13.80 -29.82 -6.11
C LEU A 826 -14.87 -28.89 -5.49
N GLY A 827 -14.60 -27.59 -5.36
CA GLY A 827 -15.47 -26.62 -4.70
C GLY A 827 -15.54 -26.80 -3.18
N LEU A 828 -14.56 -27.47 -2.58
CA LEU A 828 -14.47 -27.72 -1.15
C LEU A 828 -13.46 -26.80 -0.48
N ASP A 829 -13.66 -26.57 0.81
CA ASP A 829 -12.78 -25.74 1.63
C ASP A 829 -12.36 -26.46 2.92
N PHE A 830 -11.21 -26.08 3.47
CA PHE A 830 -10.55 -26.72 4.60
C PHE A 830 -9.97 -25.70 5.59
N ARG A 831 -9.72 -26.16 6.82
CA ARG A 831 -9.03 -25.39 7.87
C ARG A 831 -7.74 -26.09 8.28
N TYR A 832 -6.66 -25.35 8.43
CA TYR A 832 -5.43 -25.89 9.01
C TYR A 832 -5.55 -26.02 10.54
N LEU A 833 -4.99 -27.10 11.09
CA LEU A 833 -4.77 -27.30 12.52
C LEU A 833 -3.27 -27.45 12.77
N THR A 834 -2.74 -26.63 13.68
CA THR A 834 -1.34 -26.70 14.11
C THR A 834 -1.15 -27.61 15.32
N ASP A 835 0.11 -27.88 15.65
CA ASP A 835 0.50 -28.56 16.89
C ASP A 835 -0.17 -27.95 18.13
N ALA A 836 -0.14 -26.62 18.27
CA ALA A 836 -0.76 -25.94 19.42
C ALA A 836 -2.29 -26.02 19.41
N MET A 837 -2.93 -26.04 18.23
CA MET A 837 -4.38 -26.20 18.12
C MET A 837 -4.84 -27.60 18.52
N ILE A 838 -4.14 -28.64 18.05
CA ILE A 838 -4.47 -30.03 18.44
C ILE A 838 -4.30 -30.22 19.96
N ARG A 839 -3.21 -29.71 20.55
CA ARG A 839 -2.99 -29.75 22.01
C ARG A 839 -4.07 -29.03 22.82
N ARG A 840 -4.69 -27.98 22.26
CA ARG A 840 -5.81 -27.26 22.85
C ARG A 840 -7.18 -27.90 22.57
N GLY A 841 -7.22 -29.05 21.91
CA GLY A 841 -8.46 -29.80 21.64
C GLY A 841 -9.26 -29.30 20.44
N ALA A 842 -8.66 -28.58 19.50
CA ALA A 842 -9.37 -28.08 18.32
C ALA A 842 -9.83 -29.19 17.36
N LEU A 843 -9.20 -30.37 17.38
CA LEU A 843 -9.59 -31.49 16.52
C LEU A 843 -10.80 -32.23 17.13
N THR A 844 -12.01 -31.91 16.67
CA THR A 844 -13.25 -32.57 17.13
C THR A 844 -14.08 -33.10 15.96
N HIS A 845 -14.79 -34.22 16.16
CA HIS A 845 -15.70 -34.78 15.14
C HIS A 845 -17.00 -33.96 14.95
N ALA A 846 -17.29 -33.05 15.89
CA ALA A 846 -18.39 -32.10 15.76
C ALA A 846 -18.08 -31.05 14.67
N GLU A 847 -16.84 -30.56 14.63
CA GLU A 847 -16.39 -29.57 13.66
C GLU A 847 -15.87 -30.20 12.36
N PHE A 848 -15.14 -31.31 12.44
CA PHE A 848 -14.47 -31.94 11.31
C PHE A 848 -14.97 -33.35 11.03
N LYS A 849 -15.07 -33.71 9.76
CA LYS A 849 -15.31 -35.08 9.26
C LYS A 849 -14.02 -35.77 8.86
N VAL A 850 -13.08 -35.01 8.29
CA VAL A 850 -11.81 -35.51 7.79
C VAL A 850 -10.65 -34.74 8.42
N LEU A 851 -9.59 -35.47 8.78
CA LEU A 851 -8.25 -34.92 8.99
C LEU A 851 -7.31 -35.44 7.90
N LEU A 852 -6.69 -34.53 7.16
CA LEU A 852 -5.66 -34.82 6.17
C LEU A 852 -4.28 -34.71 6.80
N LEU A 853 -3.43 -35.71 6.53
CA LEU A 853 -2.04 -35.80 6.96
C LEU A 853 -1.08 -35.87 5.75
N PRO A 854 -1.05 -34.83 4.88
CA PRO A 854 -0.17 -34.80 3.71
C PRO A 854 1.30 -34.79 4.13
N MET A 855 2.06 -35.84 3.77
CA MET A 855 3.47 -36.01 4.11
C MET A 855 3.81 -35.72 5.59
N THR A 856 2.89 -36.08 6.51
CA THR A 856 3.04 -35.84 7.95
C THR A 856 3.91 -36.93 8.58
N GLN A 857 5.21 -36.82 8.41
CA GLN A 857 6.14 -37.83 8.92
C GLN A 857 6.46 -37.68 10.41
N ALA A 858 6.40 -36.47 10.97
CA ALA A 858 6.74 -36.21 12.37
C ALA A 858 5.50 -35.87 13.19
N VAL A 859 5.19 -36.74 14.17
CA VAL A 859 4.00 -36.63 15.03
C VAL A 859 4.42 -36.95 16.47
N ALA A 860 4.15 -36.04 17.40
CA ALA A 860 4.40 -36.27 18.82
C ALA A 860 3.37 -37.25 19.42
N SER A 861 3.71 -37.90 20.53
CA SER A 861 2.86 -38.94 21.14
C SER A 861 1.49 -38.42 21.60
N ASP A 862 1.45 -37.20 22.12
CA ASP A 862 0.22 -36.51 22.53
C ASP A 862 -0.68 -36.15 21.34
N GLN A 863 -0.08 -35.69 20.24
CA GLN A 863 -0.79 -35.43 18.99
C GLN A 863 -1.38 -36.72 18.41
N ALA A 864 -0.60 -37.80 18.42
CA ALA A 864 -1.05 -39.10 17.97
C ALA A 864 -2.22 -39.63 18.82
N ALA A 865 -2.24 -39.35 20.13
CA ALA A 865 -3.36 -39.67 21.00
C ALA A 865 -4.63 -38.87 20.63
N ALA A 866 -4.50 -37.56 20.36
CA ALA A 866 -5.62 -36.72 19.93
C ALA A 866 -6.19 -37.17 18.56
N ILE A 867 -5.32 -37.55 17.62
CA ILE A 867 -5.73 -38.08 16.31
C ILE A 867 -6.49 -39.41 16.48
N ARG A 868 -6.04 -40.32 17.36
CA ARG A 868 -6.77 -41.56 17.67
C ARG A 868 -8.16 -41.25 18.24
N ALA A 869 -8.25 -40.36 19.22
CA ALA A 869 -9.51 -39.97 19.85
C ALA A 869 -10.51 -39.39 18.83
N PHE A 870 -10.03 -38.61 17.86
CA PHE A 870 -10.86 -38.10 16.77
C PHE A 870 -11.45 -39.23 15.91
N VAL A 871 -10.64 -40.22 15.54
CA VAL A 871 -11.10 -41.38 14.75
C VAL A 871 -12.07 -42.25 15.56
N GLU A 872 -11.76 -42.52 16.83
CA GLU A 872 -12.62 -43.28 17.73
C GLU A 872 -14.02 -42.65 17.87
N ALA A 873 -14.09 -41.32 17.88
CA ALA A 873 -15.32 -40.53 17.95
C ALA A 873 -16.14 -40.51 16.64
N GLY A 874 -15.62 -41.05 15.54
CA GLY A 874 -16.29 -41.13 14.24
C GLY A 874 -15.60 -40.35 13.11
N GLY A 875 -14.51 -39.65 13.39
CA GLY A 875 -13.73 -38.95 12.39
C GLY A 875 -13.00 -39.89 11.43
N VAL A 876 -12.61 -39.36 10.27
CA VAL A 876 -11.78 -40.09 9.30
C VAL A 876 -10.43 -39.42 9.15
N VAL A 877 -9.35 -40.17 9.29
CA VAL A 877 -7.98 -39.68 9.04
C VAL A 877 -7.48 -40.25 7.73
N ILE A 878 -6.92 -39.40 6.88
CA ILE A 878 -6.36 -39.80 5.57
C ILE A 878 -4.91 -39.34 5.50
N ALA A 879 -4.00 -40.28 5.25
CA ALA A 879 -2.57 -40.01 5.03
C ALA A 879 -2.11 -40.57 3.68
N ASP A 880 -1.08 -39.95 3.11
CA ASP A 880 -0.44 -40.42 1.87
C ASP A 880 0.64 -41.46 2.15
N VAL A 881 1.83 -41.07 2.60
CA VAL A 881 2.97 -41.95 2.86
C VAL A 881 3.60 -41.60 4.21
N ARG A 882 4.15 -42.61 4.87
CA ARG A 882 4.94 -42.44 6.11
C ARG A 882 4.31 -41.62 7.24
N PRO A 883 3.00 -41.76 7.55
CA PRO A 883 2.43 -41.03 8.66
C PRO A 883 3.11 -41.40 9.99
N GLY A 884 3.66 -40.40 10.69
CA GLY A 884 4.19 -40.54 12.06
C GLY A 884 5.40 -41.47 12.22
N VAL A 885 6.27 -41.59 11.20
CA VAL A 885 7.53 -42.37 11.29
C VAL A 885 8.62 -41.71 12.13
N LEU A 886 8.49 -40.41 12.41
CA LEU A 886 9.35 -39.64 13.29
C LEU A 886 8.53 -39.12 14.49
N ASP A 887 9.20 -38.88 15.62
CA ASP A 887 8.59 -38.18 16.75
C ASP A 887 8.55 -36.65 16.55
N GLY A 888 8.07 -35.93 17.57
CA GLY A 888 7.96 -34.46 17.56
C GLY A 888 9.29 -33.72 17.44
N HIS A 889 10.44 -34.41 17.57
CA HIS A 889 11.78 -33.85 17.40
C HIS A 889 12.45 -34.34 16.12
N CYS A 890 11.73 -34.94 15.16
CA CYS A 890 12.30 -35.60 13.98
C CYS A 890 13.22 -36.80 14.29
N LYS A 891 13.10 -37.43 15.46
CA LYS A 891 13.81 -38.69 15.75
C LYS A 891 13.06 -39.85 15.09
N PRO A 892 13.72 -40.71 14.30
CA PRO A 892 13.06 -41.88 13.74
C PRO A 892 12.62 -42.88 14.81
N LEU A 893 11.46 -43.49 14.56
CA LEU A 893 10.85 -44.46 15.45
C LEU A 893 10.89 -45.86 14.83
N ASP A 894 11.23 -46.88 15.62
CA ASP A 894 11.18 -48.27 15.16
C ASP A 894 9.74 -48.69 14.83
N LYS A 895 8.78 -48.22 15.63
CA LYS A 895 7.34 -48.30 15.37
C LYS A 895 6.78 -46.89 15.28
N GLY A 896 6.20 -46.52 14.14
CA GLY A 896 5.62 -45.21 13.94
C GLY A 896 4.46 -44.94 14.90
N ASN A 897 4.30 -43.68 15.30
CA ASN A 897 3.31 -43.24 16.27
C ASN A 897 1.85 -43.40 15.81
N LEU A 898 1.61 -43.71 14.52
CA LEU A 898 0.29 -43.92 13.94
C LEU A 898 0.15 -45.28 13.22
N ASP A 899 1.17 -46.15 13.27
CA ASP A 899 1.17 -47.41 12.52
C ASP A 899 0.01 -48.34 12.93
N ASP A 900 -0.33 -48.38 14.22
CA ASP A 900 -1.48 -49.11 14.77
C ASP A 900 -2.81 -48.51 14.32
N LEU A 901 -2.91 -47.18 14.29
CA LEU A 901 -4.11 -46.48 13.83
C LEU A 901 -4.40 -46.80 12.35
N PHE A 902 -3.38 -46.77 11.50
CA PHE A 902 -3.49 -47.14 10.09
C PHE A 902 -3.48 -48.66 9.85
N GLY A 903 -3.30 -49.48 10.90
CA GLY A 903 -3.34 -50.93 10.81
C GLY A 903 -2.25 -51.52 9.93
N ILE A 904 -1.02 -50.99 10.01
CA ILE A 904 0.13 -51.40 9.20
C ILE A 904 1.31 -51.87 10.03
N ARG A 905 2.23 -52.58 9.38
CA ARG A 905 3.57 -52.88 9.87
C ARG A 905 4.61 -52.33 8.91
N ARG A 906 5.67 -51.74 9.45
CA ARG A 906 6.80 -51.28 8.65
C ARG A 906 7.90 -52.33 8.60
N THR A 907 8.44 -52.57 7.42
CA THR A 907 9.54 -53.52 7.19
C THR A 907 10.87 -52.82 6.93
N ASN A 908 10.84 -51.59 6.41
CA ASN A 908 11.99 -50.70 6.26
C ASN A 908 11.51 -49.24 6.07
N ARG A 909 12.45 -48.29 5.91
CA ARG A 909 12.19 -46.89 5.55
C ARG A 909 13.08 -46.42 4.38
N GLY A 910 13.23 -47.26 3.36
CA GLY A 910 14.12 -47.00 2.21
C GLY A 910 13.66 -45.91 1.24
N LYS A 911 14.21 -45.84 0.02
CA LYS A 911 13.77 -44.88 -0.99
C LYS A 911 12.37 -45.16 -1.52
N ALA A 912 11.67 -44.12 -1.95
CA ALA A 912 10.40 -44.23 -2.66
C ALA A 912 10.55 -45.04 -3.95
N GLU A 913 9.58 -45.90 -4.24
CA GLU A 913 9.48 -46.59 -5.53
C GLU A 913 8.42 -45.94 -6.43
N LYS A 914 8.64 -45.99 -7.75
CA LYS A 914 7.68 -45.51 -8.74
C LYS A 914 6.92 -46.68 -9.34
N ALA A 915 5.62 -46.77 -9.08
CA ALA A 915 4.78 -47.83 -9.63
C ALA A 915 3.42 -47.27 -10.12
N PRO A 916 2.79 -47.91 -11.13
CA PRO A 916 1.45 -47.55 -11.54
C PRO A 916 0.43 -47.84 -10.44
N VAL A 917 -0.42 -46.87 -10.12
CA VAL A 917 -1.48 -46.98 -9.11
C VAL A 917 -2.83 -46.91 -9.81
N VAL A 918 -3.58 -48.01 -9.75
CA VAL A 918 -4.97 -48.08 -10.18
C VAL A 918 -5.81 -48.44 -8.97
N VAL A 919 -6.70 -47.52 -8.57
CA VAL A 919 -7.65 -47.76 -7.49
C VAL A 919 -8.94 -48.27 -8.11
N SER A 920 -9.39 -49.44 -7.65
CA SER A 920 -10.69 -50.02 -8.02
C SER A 920 -11.25 -50.76 -6.81
N GLY A 921 -12.37 -50.27 -6.26
CA GLY A 921 -13.03 -50.91 -5.12
C GLY A 921 -14.16 -50.07 -4.53
N ALA A 922 -15.11 -50.73 -3.87
CA ALA A 922 -16.17 -50.03 -3.13
C ALA A 922 -15.67 -49.59 -1.76
N LEU A 923 -15.86 -48.31 -1.43
CA LEU A 923 -15.75 -47.79 -0.07
C LEU A 923 -17.15 -47.29 0.31
N ASP A 924 -17.84 -47.96 1.24
CA ASP A 924 -19.21 -47.65 1.69
C ASP A 924 -20.23 -47.30 0.57
N ILE A 925 -20.35 -46.02 0.20
CA ILE A 925 -21.46 -45.43 -0.58
C ILE A 925 -21.11 -45.33 -2.07
N GLN A 926 -19.86 -45.02 -2.41
CA GLN A 926 -19.40 -44.82 -3.79
C GLN A 926 -18.22 -45.73 -4.10
N THR A 927 -18.20 -46.28 -5.32
CA THR A 927 -17.04 -46.98 -5.86
C THR A 927 -15.92 -45.98 -6.16
N LEU A 928 -14.71 -46.31 -5.71
CA LEU A 928 -13.51 -45.56 -6.03
C LEU A 928 -12.87 -46.19 -7.27
N GLU A 929 -12.83 -45.43 -8.36
CA GLU A 929 -12.21 -45.85 -9.63
C GLU A 929 -11.38 -44.73 -10.24
N ALA A 930 -10.06 -44.91 -10.22
CA ALA A 930 -9.11 -43.98 -10.82
C ALA A 930 -7.81 -44.70 -11.24
N ASP A 931 -7.32 -44.38 -12.45
CA ASP A 931 -5.95 -44.66 -12.86
C ASP A 931 -5.12 -43.41 -12.58
N LEU A 932 -4.26 -43.49 -11.56
CA LEU A 932 -3.40 -42.39 -11.13
C LEU A 932 -2.02 -42.47 -11.80
N GLY A 933 -1.81 -43.35 -12.78
CA GLY A 933 -0.53 -43.52 -13.44
C GLY A 933 0.59 -43.85 -12.45
N LYS A 934 1.83 -43.43 -12.75
CA LYS A 934 2.98 -43.70 -11.88
C LYS A 934 2.99 -42.76 -10.67
N CYS A 935 2.85 -43.31 -9.47
CA CYS A 935 2.97 -42.58 -8.20
C CYS A 935 4.26 -42.95 -7.46
N ARG A 936 4.64 -42.15 -6.45
CA ARG A 936 5.71 -42.49 -5.49
C ARG A 936 5.10 -43.25 -4.31
N ILE A 937 5.62 -44.44 -4.01
CA ILE A 937 5.10 -45.41 -3.03
C ILE A 937 6.17 -45.70 -1.98
N ASP A 938 5.76 -45.97 -0.74
CA ASP A 938 6.66 -46.50 0.28
C ASP A 938 6.73 -48.04 0.18
N PRO A 939 7.88 -48.62 -0.22
CA PRO A 939 8.01 -50.07 -0.36
C PRO A 939 8.07 -50.79 0.99
N GLY A 940 8.24 -50.07 2.10
CA GLY A 940 8.38 -50.61 3.45
C GLY A 940 7.08 -50.85 4.21
N VAL A 941 5.92 -50.88 3.55
CA VAL A 941 4.60 -50.98 4.19
C VAL A 941 3.94 -52.33 3.92
N GLU A 942 3.50 -53.00 4.98
CA GLU A 942 2.66 -54.19 4.92
C GLU A 942 1.36 -53.99 5.70
N ALA A 943 0.27 -54.62 5.24
CA ALA A 943 -0.99 -54.62 5.96
C ALA A 943 -0.89 -55.45 7.25
N ALA A 944 -1.46 -54.94 8.34
CA ALA A 944 -1.67 -55.69 9.58
C ALA A 944 -3.18 -55.84 9.83
N THR A 945 -3.82 -54.93 10.58
CA THR A 945 -5.27 -54.95 10.80
C THR A 945 -6.05 -54.27 9.67
N ALA A 946 -5.38 -53.44 8.86
CA ALA A 946 -6.01 -52.75 7.75
C ALA A 946 -6.31 -53.69 6.59
N LYS A 947 -7.40 -53.40 5.88
CA LYS A 947 -7.76 -54.08 4.64
C LYS A 947 -7.22 -53.27 3.45
N PRO A 948 -6.29 -53.81 2.64
CA PRO A 948 -5.87 -53.15 1.41
C PRO A 948 -7.01 -53.22 0.40
N ALA A 949 -7.44 -52.07 -0.12
CA ALA A 949 -8.45 -52.02 -1.16
C ALA A 949 -7.87 -52.39 -2.54
N CYS A 950 -6.58 -52.08 -2.80
CA CYS A 950 -5.90 -52.45 -4.03
C CYS A 950 -4.37 -52.62 -3.83
N GLN A 951 -3.66 -53.00 -4.90
CA GLN A 951 -2.19 -53.16 -4.90
C GLN A 951 -1.59 -52.50 -6.13
N ALA A 952 -0.41 -51.89 -5.96
CA ALA A 952 0.41 -51.34 -7.04
C ALA A 952 1.66 -52.24 -7.20
N GLY A 953 1.61 -53.16 -8.15
CA GLY A 953 2.57 -54.27 -8.20
C GLY A 953 2.43 -55.15 -6.96
N LYS A 954 3.48 -55.23 -6.14
CA LYS A 954 3.47 -55.98 -4.86
C LYS A 954 3.13 -55.13 -3.63
N TYR A 955 2.98 -53.80 -3.80
CA TYR A 955 2.81 -52.88 -2.67
C TYR A 955 1.33 -52.68 -2.36
N PRO A 956 0.89 -52.84 -1.10
CA PRO A 956 -0.48 -52.50 -0.73
C PRO A 956 -0.68 -50.99 -0.84
N VAL A 957 -1.79 -50.60 -1.46
CA VAL A 957 -2.19 -49.19 -1.60
C VAL A 957 -3.66 -49.06 -1.21
N MET A 958 -4.02 -47.88 -0.69
CA MET A 958 -5.33 -47.60 -0.11
C MET A 958 -5.73 -48.65 0.95
N LEU A 959 -5.03 -48.63 2.08
CA LEU A 959 -5.31 -49.45 3.24
C LEU A 959 -6.35 -48.76 4.13
N VAL A 960 -7.43 -49.47 4.46
CA VAL A 960 -8.53 -48.96 5.29
C VAL A 960 -8.60 -49.74 6.59
N ASN A 961 -8.48 -49.04 7.72
CA ASN A 961 -8.56 -49.62 9.06
C ASN A 961 -9.75 -49.00 9.83
N PRO A 962 -10.83 -49.76 10.09
CA PRO A 962 -11.91 -49.33 10.98
C PRO A 962 -11.40 -49.19 12.42
N VAL A 963 -11.65 -48.05 13.07
CA VAL A 963 -11.20 -47.80 14.45
C VAL A 963 -12.29 -47.05 15.20
N GLY A 964 -12.80 -47.64 16.28
CA GLY A 964 -13.95 -47.12 17.01
C GLY A 964 -15.16 -46.91 16.10
N LYS A 965 -15.70 -45.68 16.07
CA LYS A 965 -16.81 -45.30 15.19
C LYS A 965 -16.35 -44.75 13.83
N GLY A 966 -15.05 -44.53 13.65
CA GLY A 966 -14.46 -43.93 12.45
C GLY A 966 -13.54 -44.90 11.73
N ARG A 967 -12.62 -44.36 10.93
CA ARG A 967 -11.61 -45.14 10.21
C ARG A 967 -10.36 -44.33 9.90
N ALA A 968 -9.24 -45.03 9.72
CA ALA A 968 -8.01 -44.48 9.18
C ALA A 968 -7.74 -45.04 7.78
N ILE A 969 -7.35 -44.18 6.84
CA ILE A 969 -7.07 -44.54 5.45
C ILE A 969 -5.64 -44.12 5.10
N LEU A 970 -4.79 -45.09 4.81
CA LEU A 970 -3.45 -44.85 4.29
C LEU A 970 -3.44 -45.12 2.78
N LEU A 971 -3.17 -44.11 1.97
CA LEU A 971 -3.07 -44.30 0.52
C LEU A 971 -1.83 -45.13 0.15
N ASN A 972 -0.72 -44.93 0.87
CA ASN A 972 0.61 -45.45 0.58
C ASN A 972 1.16 -45.00 -0.79
N PHE A 973 0.68 -43.87 -1.31
CA PHE A 973 1.22 -43.22 -2.49
C PHE A 973 1.01 -41.70 -2.44
N GLN A 974 1.86 -40.95 -3.15
CA GLN A 974 1.69 -39.51 -3.33
C GLN A 974 0.97 -39.17 -4.64
N LEU A 975 0.02 -38.23 -4.57
CA LEU A 975 -0.55 -37.55 -5.73
C LEU A 975 0.50 -36.58 -6.27
N LEU A 976 0.92 -36.72 -7.54
CA LEU A 976 2.12 -36.05 -8.03
C LEU A 976 1.88 -34.74 -8.81
N SER A 977 0.63 -34.42 -9.14
CA SER A 977 0.29 -33.28 -9.98
C SER A 977 -1.09 -32.72 -9.60
N ASP A 978 -1.20 -31.39 -9.60
CA ASP A 978 -2.42 -30.62 -9.44
C ASP A 978 -2.78 -29.80 -10.69
N GLN A 979 -1.96 -29.87 -11.74
CA GLN A 979 -2.09 -29.06 -12.95
C GLN A 979 -3.40 -29.39 -13.68
N ALA A 980 -4.14 -28.36 -14.08
CA ALA A 980 -5.47 -28.51 -14.69
C ALA A 980 -5.51 -29.41 -15.93
N ASP A 981 -4.47 -29.38 -16.76
CA ASP A 981 -4.34 -30.11 -18.02
C ASP A 981 -3.68 -31.50 -17.91
N ASP A 982 -3.30 -31.91 -16.69
CA ASP A 982 -2.68 -33.21 -16.44
C ASP A 982 -3.74 -34.31 -16.22
N ALA A 983 -3.62 -35.42 -16.97
CA ALA A 983 -4.50 -36.58 -16.84
C ALA A 983 -4.46 -37.22 -15.44
N GLN A 984 -3.29 -37.25 -14.79
CA GLN A 984 -3.13 -37.73 -13.42
C GLN A 984 -3.86 -36.83 -12.42
N ALA A 985 -3.83 -35.50 -12.61
CA ALA A 985 -4.57 -34.56 -11.78
C ALA A 985 -6.09 -34.70 -11.99
N ALA A 986 -6.55 -34.89 -13.23
CA ALA A 986 -7.97 -35.16 -13.52
C ALA A 986 -8.45 -36.45 -12.83
N ALA A 987 -7.66 -37.53 -12.90
CA ALA A 987 -7.94 -38.77 -12.18
C ALA A 987 -7.92 -38.58 -10.65
N ALA A 988 -6.98 -37.78 -10.14
CA ALA A 988 -6.90 -37.45 -8.72
C ALA A 988 -8.13 -36.67 -8.23
N ARG A 989 -8.66 -35.71 -9.00
CA ARG A 989 -9.92 -35.00 -8.67
C ARG A 989 -11.08 -35.97 -8.57
N LYS A 990 -11.24 -36.88 -9.53
CA LYS A 990 -12.30 -37.89 -9.51
C LYS A 990 -12.17 -38.79 -8.28
N PHE A 991 -10.94 -39.25 -8.00
CA PHE A 991 -10.64 -40.08 -6.83
C PHE A 991 -10.97 -39.36 -5.51
N LEU A 992 -10.45 -38.15 -5.31
CA LEU A 992 -10.67 -37.37 -4.09
C LEU A 992 -12.13 -36.97 -3.92
N GLY A 993 -12.83 -36.59 -4.99
CA GLY A 993 -14.26 -36.28 -4.95
C GLY A 993 -15.09 -37.46 -4.44
N ALA A 994 -14.81 -38.67 -4.94
CA ALA A 994 -15.47 -39.88 -4.48
C ALA A 994 -15.05 -40.28 -3.05
N LEU A 995 -13.77 -40.09 -2.70
CA LEU A 995 -13.25 -40.35 -1.36
C LEU A 995 -13.91 -39.45 -0.32
N TYR A 996 -13.98 -38.14 -0.56
CA TYR A 996 -14.65 -37.17 0.30
C TYR A 996 -16.16 -37.39 0.37
N GLY A 997 -16.79 -37.72 -0.76
CA GLY A 997 -18.22 -38.07 -0.82
C GLY A 997 -18.56 -39.25 0.09
N ASN A 998 -17.70 -40.27 0.14
CA ASN A 998 -17.86 -41.43 1.03
C ASN A 998 -17.73 -41.10 2.53
N VAL A 999 -16.99 -40.04 2.87
CA VAL A 999 -16.85 -39.57 4.26
C VAL A 999 -17.97 -38.59 4.65
N GLY A 1000 -18.86 -38.22 3.71
CA GLY A 1000 -19.95 -37.28 3.96
C GLY A 1000 -19.52 -35.82 3.97
N VAL A 1001 -18.35 -35.50 3.42
CA VAL A 1001 -17.92 -34.12 3.17
C VAL A 1001 -18.81 -33.50 2.09
N LYS A 1002 -19.33 -32.30 2.34
CA LYS A 1002 -20.21 -31.57 1.42
C LYS A 1002 -19.89 -30.07 1.44
N ALA A 1003 -19.93 -29.45 0.27
CA ALA A 1003 -19.88 -27.99 0.17
C ALA A 1003 -21.23 -27.38 0.61
N ALA A 1004 -21.20 -26.25 1.32
CA ALA A 1004 -22.41 -25.49 1.65
C ALA A 1004 -22.99 -24.75 0.42
N VAL A 1005 -22.14 -24.46 -0.57
CA VAL A 1005 -22.50 -23.97 -1.91
C VAL A 1005 -21.61 -24.73 -2.88
N THR A 1006 -22.21 -25.40 -3.87
CA THR A 1006 -21.47 -26.22 -4.84
C THR A 1006 -21.24 -25.41 -6.12
N ALA A 1007 -19.99 -25.31 -6.58
CA ALA A 1007 -19.65 -24.74 -7.88
C ALA A 1007 -19.01 -25.82 -8.76
N THR A 1008 -19.59 -26.06 -9.92
CA THR A 1008 -19.11 -27.08 -10.88
C THR A 1008 -19.08 -26.53 -12.29
N ALA A 1009 -18.43 -27.24 -13.20
CA ALA A 1009 -18.67 -27.07 -14.62
C ALA A 1009 -20.15 -27.40 -14.95
N PRO A 1010 -20.68 -26.95 -16.10
CA PRO A 1010 -22.08 -27.19 -16.48
C PRO A 1010 -22.46 -28.67 -16.49
N ASP A 1011 -21.53 -29.55 -16.83
CA ASP A 1011 -21.63 -31.01 -16.84
C ASP A 1011 -21.53 -31.67 -15.45
N ASN A 1012 -21.47 -30.86 -14.37
CA ASN A 1012 -21.20 -31.27 -12.98
C ASN A 1012 -19.77 -31.74 -12.71
N GLY A 1013 -18.83 -31.53 -13.64
CA GLY A 1013 -17.42 -31.79 -13.40
C GLY A 1013 -16.76 -30.80 -12.43
N PRO A 1014 -15.58 -31.13 -11.90
CA PRO A 1014 -14.74 -30.19 -11.14
C PRO A 1014 -14.45 -28.90 -11.92
N LEU A 1015 -14.10 -27.83 -11.20
CA LEU A 1015 -13.63 -26.57 -11.77
C LEU A 1015 -12.16 -26.37 -11.41
N PRO A 1016 -11.20 -26.85 -12.25
CA PRO A 1016 -9.79 -26.63 -11.99
C PRO A 1016 -9.43 -25.15 -11.88
N GLU A 1017 -8.41 -24.88 -11.07
CA GLU A 1017 -7.88 -23.55 -10.78
C GLU A 1017 -8.88 -22.61 -10.08
N THR A 1018 -9.92 -23.14 -9.42
CA THR A 1018 -11.01 -22.34 -8.85
C THR A 1018 -11.12 -22.55 -7.35
N GLU A 1019 -11.16 -21.44 -6.61
CA GLU A 1019 -11.48 -21.45 -5.18
C GLU A 1019 -12.91 -20.94 -4.94
N VAL A 1020 -13.64 -21.67 -4.10
CA VAL A 1020 -14.94 -21.24 -3.57
C VAL A 1020 -14.77 -20.93 -2.09
N ARG A 1021 -15.20 -19.74 -1.69
CA ARG A 1021 -15.12 -19.28 -0.30
C ARG A 1021 -16.47 -18.79 0.19
N ILE A 1022 -16.82 -19.11 1.43
CA ILE A 1022 -18.14 -18.81 2.00
C ILE A 1022 -17.97 -18.11 3.35
N TRP A 1023 -18.69 -16.99 3.49
CA TRP A 1023 -18.84 -16.24 4.72
C TRP A 1023 -20.31 -16.22 5.13
N ASN A 1024 -20.60 -16.63 6.36
CA ASN A 1024 -21.93 -16.54 6.94
C ASN A 1024 -22.00 -15.38 7.93
N ASP A 1025 -23.14 -14.69 7.96
CA ASP A 1025 -23.45 -13.64 8.93
C ASP A 1025 -24.96 -13.60 9.21
N GLY A 1026 -25.38 -14.19 10.32
CA GLY A 1026 -26.80 -14.40 10.61
C GLY A 1026 -27.48 -15.18 9.47
N ASP A 1027 -28.48 -14.58 8.85
CA ASP A 1027 -29.22 -15.15 7.72
C ASP A 1027 -28.51 -14.98 6.35
N ALA A 1028 -27.46 -14.15 6.30
CA ALA A 1028 -26.72 -13.87 5.08
C ALA A 1028 -25.65 -14.93 4.80
N ARG A 1029 -25.58 -15.35 3.54
CA ARG A 1029 -24.45 -16.11 3.02
C ARG A 1029 -23.82 -15.37 1.86
N VAL A 1030 -22.63 -14.85 2.07
CA VAL A 1030 -21.78 -14.31 1.02
C VAL A 1030 -20.87 -15.41 0.52
N PHE A 1031 -20.76 -15.60 -0.79
CA PHE A 1031 -19.83 -16.56 -1.36
C PHE A 1031 -19.10 -15.99 -2.58
N GLY A 1032 -17.80 -16.28 -2.64
CA GLY A 1032 -16.89 -15.84 -3.69
C GLY A 1032 -16.40 -17.04 -4.51
N LEU A 1033 -16.35 -16.87 -5.82
CA LEU A 1033 -15.72 -17.80 -6.76
C LEU A 1033 -14.56 -17.08 -7.43
N TRP A 1034 -13.33 -17.54 -7.22
CA TRP A 1034 -12.13 -16.93 -7.78
C TRP A 1034 -11.37 -17.97 -8.60
N ARG A 1035 -11.22 -17.68 -9.89
CA ARG A 1035 -10.42 -18.50 -10.80
C ARG A 1035 -9.03 -17.89 -10.94
N GLN A 1036 -8.04 -18.64 -10.49
CA GLN A 1036 -6.70 -18.14 -10.28
C GLN A 1036 -5.91 -18.14 -11.57
N MET A 1037 -5.09 -17.12 -11.79
CA MET A 1037 -4.11 -17.10 -12.86
C MET A 1037 -2.91 -18.00 -12.54
N LYS A 1038 -2.21 -18.48 -13.58
CA LYS A 1038 -0.92 -19.16 -13.41
C LYS A 1038 0.13 -18.12 -12.99
N CYS A 1039 0.64 -18.25 -11.78
CA CYS A 1039 1.62 -17.34 -11.19
C CYS A 1039 3.06 -17.82 -11.45
N ALA A 1040 3.98 -16.89 -11.77
CA ALA A 1040 5.38 -17.09 -11.44
C ALA A 1040 5.87 -15.87 -10.67
N TRP A 1041 6.35 -16.14 -9.45
CA TRP A 1041 6.76 -15.13 -8.47
C TRP A 1041 5.58 -14.27 -7.98
N PHE A 1042 4.79 -14.82 -7.04
CA PHE A 1042 3.66 -14.21 -6.28
C PHE A 1042 2.63 -13.34 -7.04
N SER A 1043 2.73 -13.30 -8.36
CA SER A 1043 1.85 -12.68 -9.34
C SER A 1043 1.97 -13.50 -10.63
N PRO A 1044 1.00 -13.41 -11.55
CA PRO A 1044 1.15 -13.93 -12.91
C PRO A 1044 2.44 -13.41 -13.56
N MET A 1045 3.15 -14.26 -14.31
CA MET A 1045 4.33 -13.79 -15.07
C MET A 1045 3.92 -12.55 -15.84
N SER A 1046 4.76 -11.51 -15.84
CA SER A 1046 4.53 -10.37 -16.75
C SER A 1046 4.42 -10.91 -18.18
N GLY A 1047 3.29 -10.63 -18.84
CA GLY A 1047 2.93 -11.23 -20.14
C GLY A 1047 2.03 -12.48 -20.08
N THR A 1048 1.56 -12.90 -18.90
CA THR A 1048 0.51 -13.93 -18.78
C THR A 1048 -0.82 -13.31 -19.17
N ASP A 1049 -1.36 -13.73 -20.30
CA ASP A 1049 -2.69 -13.33 -20.74
C ASP A 1049 -3.78 -14.18 -20.07
N ALA A 1050 -4.87 -13.54 -19.69
CA ALA A 1050 -6.06 -14.25 -19.23
C ALA A 1050 -6.63 -15.09 -20.39
N GLY A 1051 -6.85 -16.39 -20.12
CA GLY A 1051 -7.53 -17.26 -21.06
C GLY A 1051 -9.02 -16.91 -21.21
N ALA A 1052 -9.74 -17.71 -22.02
CA ALA A 1052 -11.18 -17.54 -22.15
C ALA A 1052 -11.90 -17.77 -20.79
N PRO A 1053 -12.97 -17.00 -20.51
CA PRO A 1053 -13.83 -17.27 -19.37
C PRO A 1053 -14.43 -18.69 -19.47
N VAL A 1054 -14.67 -19.34 -18.33
CA VAL A 1054 -15.36 -20.64 -18.27
C VAL A 1054 -16.74 -20.50 -17.69
N ALA A 1055 -17.69 -21.30 -18.16
CA ALA A 1055 -19.00 -21.40 -17.55
C ALA A 1055 -18.89 -22.15 -16.22
N ALA A 1056 -19.64 -21.69 -15.22
CA ALA A 1056 -19.77 -22.34 -13.93
C ALA A 1056 -21.24 -22.39 -13.52
N LYS A 1057 -21.64 -23.50 -12.91
CA LYS A 1057 -22.96 -23.70 -12.33
C LYS A 1057 -22.81 -23.71 -10.81
N VAL A 1058 -23.50 -22.78 -10.15
CA VAL A 1058 -23.54 -22.67 -8.69
C VAL A 1058 -24.86 -23.22 -8.18
N THR A 1059 -24.83 -24.12 -7.20
CA THR A 1059 -26.00 -24.73 -6.58
C THR A 1059 -26.04 -24.41 -5.09
N LEU A 1060 -27.20 -23.93 -4.64
CA LEU A 1060 -27.52 -23.62 -3.24
C LEU A 1060 -28.31 -24.77 -2.59
N PRO A 1061 -28.20 -24.96 -1.27
CA PRO A 1061 -28.86 -26.07 -0.57
C PRO A 1061 -30.38 -25.90 -0.47
N ALA A 1062 -30.88 -24.67 -0.66
CA ALA A 1062 -32.30 -24.34 -0.65
C ALA A 1062 -32.55 -23.13 -1.56
N LYS A 1063 -33.81 -22.86 -1.85
CA LYS A 1063 -34.23 -21.68 -2.62
C LYS A 1063 -33.95 -20.43 -1.80
N GLN A 1064 -33.19 -19.48 -2.36
CA GLN A 1064 -32.80 -18.23 -1.68
C GLN A 1064 -32.83 -17.06 -2.65
N HIS A 1065 -33.03 -15.85 -2.13
CA HIS A 1065 -32.87 -14.61 -2.89
C HIS A 1065 -31.38 -14.34 -3.15
N VAL A 1066 -30.96 -14.38 -4.41
CA VAL A 1066 -29.54 -14.23 -4.78
C VAL A 1066 -29.27 -12.90 -5.47
N TYR A 1067 -28.17 -12.26 -5.10
CA TYR A 1067 -27.65 -11.03 -5.70
C TYR A 1067 -26.24 -11.29 -6.25
N ASP A 1068 -25.99 -10.84 -7.47
CA ASP A 1068 -24.65 -10.77 -8.07
C ASP A 1068 -24.07 -9.38 -7.84
N LEU A 1069 -23.01 -9.30 -7.04
CA LEU A 1069 -22.34 -8.05 -6.69
C LEU A 1069 -21.73 -7.37 -7.91
N ARG A 1070 -21.10 -8.15 -8.79
CA ARG A 1070 -20.35 -7.63 -9.94
C ARG A 1070 -21.31 -7.14 -11.01
N ALA A 1071 -22.36 -7.91 -11.30
CA ALA A 1071 -23.42 -7.54 -12.23
C ALA A 1071 -24.41 -6.52 -11.65
N ARG A 1072 -24.34 -6.23 -10.33
CA ARG A 1072 -25.27 -5.37 -9.58
C ARG A 1072 -26.73 -5.76 -9.81
N LYS A 1073 -27.01 -7.07 -9.75
CA LYS A 1073 -28.28 -7.65 -10.20
C LYS A 1073 -28.86 -8.61 -9.18
N TYR A 1074 -30.17 -8.47 -8.93
CA TYR A 1074 -30.97 -9.49 -8.26
C TYR A 1074 -31.31 -10.61 -9.24
N LEU A 1075 -30.92 -11.84 -8.93
CA LEU A 1075 -31.07 -13.02 -9.79
C LEU A 1075 -32.37 -13.79 -9.58
N GLY A 1076 -33.17 -13.41 -8.59
CA GLY A 1076 -34.40 -14.11 -8.23
C GLY A 1076 -34.25 -14.94 -6.96
N GLU A 1077 -35.33 -15.64 -6.62
CA GLU A 1077 -35.33 -16.65 -5.56
C GLU A 1077 -35.05 -18.01 -6.22
N VAL A 1078 -33.82 -18.49 -6.12
CA VAL A 1078 -33.31 -19.60 -6.93
C VAL A 1078 -32.51 -20.58 -6.08
N THR A 1079 -32.39 -21.82 -6.57
CA THR A 1079 -31.44 -22.83 -6.05
C THR A 1079 -30.19 -22.95 -6.91
N GLN A 1080 -30.19 -22.35 -8.11
CA GLN A 1080 -29.09 -22.45 -9.07
C GLN A 1080 -28.81 -21.09 -9.70
N VAL A 1081 -27.53 -20.80 -9.92
CA VAL A 1081 -27.03 -19.65 -10.66
C VAL A 1081 -26.03 -20.13 -11.70
N ASP A 1082 -26.27 -19.81 -12.97
CA ASP A 1082 -25.29 -20.00 -14.02
C ASP A 1082 -24.48 -18.71 -14.18
N THR A 1083 -23.16 -18.82 -14.15
CA THR A 1083 -22.23 -17.68 -14.24
C THR A 1083 -21.03 -18.03 -15.13
N SER A 1084 -20.18 -17.03 -15.37
CA SER A 1084 -18.89 -17.23 -16.03
C SER A 1084 -17.75 -16.70 -15.16
N LEU A 1085 -16.69 -17.50 -15.04
CA LEU A 1085 -15.50 -17.20 -14.27
C LEU A 1085 -14.37 -16.75 -15.20
N ARG A 1086 -13.88 -15.53 -14.97
CA ARG A 1086 -12.71 -14.96 -15.63
C ARG A 1086 -11.46 -15.27 -14.82
N TRP A 1087 -10.34 -15.45 -15.51
CA TRP A 1087 -9.03 -15.56 -14.88
C TRP A 1087 -8.70 -14.27 -14.12
N GLY A 1088 -8.20 -14.40 -12.88
CA GLY A 1088 -7.75 -13.28 -12.07
C GLY A 1088 -8.85 -12.38 -11.52
N ARG A 1089 -10.12 -12.79 -11.64
CA ARG A 1089 -11.28 -12.04 -11.15
C ARG A 1089 -12.12 -12.91 -10.24
N ALA A 1090 -12.81 -12.28 -9.29
CA ALA A 1090 -13.71 -12.97 -8.40
C ALA A 1090 -15.17 -12.56 -8.64
N ASN A 1091 -16.05 -13.55 -8.71
CA ASN A 1091 -17.49 -13.34 -8.67
C ASN A 1091 -17.93 -13.44 -7.21
N PHE A 1092 -18.71 -12.47 -6.74
CA PHE A 1092 -19.27 -12.46 -5.39
C PHE A 1092 -20.78 -12.42 -5.44
N PHE A 1093 -21.39 -13.24 -4.62
CA PHE A 1093 -22.84 -13.35 -4.50
C PHE A 1093 -23.27 -13.28 -3.04
N LEU A 1094 -24.48 -12.76 -2.83
CA LEU A 1094 -25.18 -12.81 -1.55
C LEU A 1094 -26.45 -13.63 -1.71
N ALA A 1095 -26.63 -14.64 -0.87
CA ALA A 1095 -27.86 -15.42 -0.76
C ALA A 1095 -28.55 -15.17 0.59
N LEU A 1096 -29.86 -14.90 0.55
CA LEU A 1096 -30.67 -14.55 1.72
C LEU A 1096 -32.06 -15.23 1.66
N PRO A 1097 -32.73 -15.45 2.80
CA PRO A 1097 -34.12 -15.94 2.81
C PRO A 1097 -35.15 -14.86 2.48
N TYR A 1098 -34.74 -13.61 2.20
CA TYR A 1098 -35.62 -12.49 1.89
C TYR A 1098 -35.02 -11.56 0.83
N ARG A 1099 -35.86 -10.69 0.26
CA ARG A 1099 -35.42 -9.64 -0.67
C ARG A 1099 -35.01 -8.37 0.08
N ILE A 1100 -33.92 -7.73 -0.33
CA ILE A 1100 -33.44 -6.45 0.22
C ILE A 1100 -34.30 -5.33 -0.39
N GLY A 1101 -34.95 -4.56 0.47
CA GLY A 1101 -35.71 -3.37 0.10
C GLY A 1101 -34.81 -2.19 -0.26
N LYS A 1102 -35.40 -0.99 -0.42
CA LYS A 1102 -34.62 0.24 -0.62
C LYS A 1102 -34.15 0.74 0.75
N PRO A 1103 -32.94 1.30 0.89
CA PRO A 1103 -32.60 2.05 2.08
C PRO A 1103 -33.53 3.26 2.25
N ASP A 1104 -33.73 3.68 3.49
CA ASP A 1104 -34.32 4.97 3.87
C ASP A 1104 -33.30 5.76 4.71
N ILE A 1105 -33.37 7.10 4.63
CA ILE A 1105 -32.47 7.99 5.36
C ILE A 1105 -33.28 9.03 6.12
N ASP A 1106 -33.23 8.96 7.44
CA ASP A 1106 -33.78 10.00 8.32
C ASP A 1106 -32.68 10.92 8.83
N LEU A 1107 -32.93 12.24 8.76
CA LEU A 1107 -31.98 13.26 9.19
C LEU A 1107 -32.46 13.90 10.49
N SER A 1108 -31.58 13.91 11.50
CA SER A 1108 -31.80 14.63 12.78
C SER A 1108 -32.20 16.10 12.61
N THR A 1109 -31.75 16.78 11.54
CA THR A 1109 -32.20 18.12 11.15
C THR A 1109 -31.99 18.36 9.65
N LYS A 1110 -32.87 19.18 9.04
CA LYS A 1110 -32.76 19.62 7.63
C LYS A 1110 -32.24 21.05 7.49
N LYS A 1111 -32.07 21.76 8.59
CA LYS A 1111 -31.60 23.16 8.65
C LYS A 1111 -30.59 23.33 9.79
N PRO A 1112 -29.45 22.62 9.73
CA PRO A 1112 -28.41 22.77 10.73
C PRO A 1112 -27.81 24.18 10.67
N GLU A 1113 -27.48 24.73 11.82
CA GLU A 1113 -26.65 25.92 11.91
C GLU A 1113 -25.16 25.52 11.83
N PRO A 1114 -24.26 26.40 11.35
CA PRO A 1114 -22.83 26.10 11.30
C PRO A 1114 -22.28 25.72 12.69
N GLY A 1115 -21.44 24.69 12.74
CA GLY A 1115 -20.95 24.06 13.96
C GLY A 1115 -21.80 22.89 14.49
N GLN A 1116 -22.99 22.64 13.94
CA GLN A 1116 -23.82 21.49 14.32
C GLN A 1116 -23.42 20.21 13.57
N VAL A 1117 -23.82 19.07 14.11
CA VAL A 1117 -23.66 17.75 13.49
C VAL A 1117 -25.01 17.26 12.97
N VAL A 1118 -25.06 16.87 11.69
CA VAL A 1118 -26.20 16.16 11.12
C VAL A 1118 -25.98 14.66 11.28
N THR A 1119 -26.80 14.01 12.09
CA THR A 1119 -26.88 12.55 12.13
C THR A 1119 -27.89 12.08 11.09
N ALA A 1120 -27.47 11.17 10.21
CA ALA A 1120 -28.30 10.44 9.27
C ALA A 1120 -28.45 8.98 9.74
N THR A 1121 -29.68 8.59 10.06
CA THR A 1121 -30.02 7.19 10.38
C THR A 1121 -30.42 6.48 9.09
N ILE A 1122 -29.78 5.36 8.81
CA ILE A 1122 -30.01 4.54 7.61
C ILE A 1122 -30.72 3.27 8.05
N GLU A 1123 -31.88 2.99 7.45
CA GLU A 1123 -32.65 1.77 7.69
C GLU A 1123 -32.90 1.05 6.37
N LEU A 1124 -32.68 -0.26 6.33
CA LEU A 1124 -33.04 -1.13 5.21
C LEU A 1124 -34.41 -1.76 5.46
N ASP A 1125 -35.23 -1.78 4.42
CA ASP A 1125 -36.47 -2.56 4.41
C ASP A 1125 -36.13 -4.07 4.29
N ILE A 1126 -35.99 -4.71 5.44
CA ILE A 1126 -35.73 -6.15 5.64
C ILE A 1126 -36.59 -6.71 6.78
N PRO A 1127 -36.76 -8.04 6.90
CA PRO A 1127 -37.49 -8.63 8.01
C PRO A 1127 -36.86 -8.29 9.37
N LYS A 1128 -37.68 -7.86 10.34
CA LYS A 1128 -37.23 -7.50 11.70
C LYS A 1128 -36.58 -8.65 12.49
N SER A 1129 -36.84 -9.90 12.09
CA SER A 1129 -36.23 -11.09 12.67
C SER A 1129 -34.81 -11.34 12.15
N SER A 1130 -34.40 -10.67 11.07
CA SER A 1130 -33.09 -10.87 10.47
C SER A 1130 -31.97 -10.41 11.41
N THR A 1131 -30.93 -11.22 11.49
CA THR A 1131 -29.71 -10.93 12.24
C THR A 1131 -28.52 -10.60 11.34
N ALA A 1132 -28.72 -10.61 10.01
CA ALA A 1132 -27.66 -10.33 9.05
C ALA A 1132 -27.24 -8.85 9.07
N ARG A 1133 -25.93 -8.58 8.98
CA ARG A 1133 -25.43 -7.24 8.69
C ARG A 1133 -25.45 -6.98 7.19
N HIS A 1134 -25.57 -5.68 6.85
CA HIS A 1134 -25.54 -5.20 5.47
C HIS A 1134 -24.55 -4.06 5.35
N ALA A 1135 -23.82 -4.00 4.25
CA ALA A 1135 -22.90 -2.89 3.98
C ALA A 1135 -23.57 -1.84 3.11
N VAL A 1136 -23.45 -0.58 3.53
CA VAL A 1136 -23.91 0.58 2.78
C VAL A 1136 -22.75 1.55 2.61
N TYR A 1137 -22.56 2.05 1.39
CA TYR A 1137 -21.61 3.12 1.13
C TYR A 1137 -22.33 4.46 1.14
N VAL A 1138 -21.82 5.39 1.95
CA VAL A 1138 -22.35 6.74 2.12
C VAL A 1138 -21.45 7.73 1.40
N ASP A 1139 -22.05 8.61 0.60
CA ASP A 1139 -21.40 9.77 -0.03
C ASP A 1139 -22.04 11.07 0.45
N VAL A 1140 -21.24 12.09 0.74
CA VAL A 1140 -21.69 13.47 1.00
C VAL A 1140 -21.26 14.39 -0.14
N MET A 1141 -22.23 15.11 -0.70
CA MET A 1141 -22.05 16.07 -1.80
C MET A 1141 -22.24 17.50 -1.31
N ASP A 1142 -21.36 18.39 -1.79
CA ASP A 1142 -21.41 19.83 -1.53
C ASP A 1142 -22.52 20.52 -2.36
N PRO A 1143 -22.81 21.82 -2.12
CA PRO A 1143 -23.84 22.55 -2.88
C PRO A 1143 -23.55 22.71 -4.39
N THR A 1144 -22.33 22.40 -4.84
CA THR A 1144 -21.96 22.38 -6.26
C THR A 1144 -22.20 21.02 -6.91
N GLY A 1145 -22.65 20.02 -6.13
CA GLY A 1145 -22.88 18.65 -6.59
C GLY A 1145 -21.62 17.79 -6.62
N ARG A 1146 -20.50 18.24 -6.04
CA ARG A 1146 -19.25 17.48 -5.98
C ARG A 1146 -19.23 16.61 -4.72
N THR A 1147 -18.85 15.35 -4.87
CA THR A 1147 -18.55 14.47 -3.72
C THR A 1147 -17.36 15.03 -2.95
N THR A 1148 -17.51 15.14 -1.64
CA THR A 1148 -16.45 15.61 -0.76
C THR A 1148 -15.43 14.52 -0.47
N GLU A 1149 -14.15 14.88 -0.36
CA GLU A 1149 -13.07 13.91 -0.09
C GLU A 1149 -13.19 13.24 1.30
N TRP A 1150 -13.87 13.89 2.23
CA TRP A 1150 -14.05 13.43 3.61
C TRP A 1150 -15.42 12.78 3.86
N GLY A 1151 -16.35 12.86 2.90
CA GLY A 1151 -17.74 12.44 3.06
C GLY A 1151 -18.04 10.99 2.69
N GLY A 1152 -17.08 10.29 2.07
CA GLY A 1152 -17.19 8.89 1.66
C GLY A 1152 -16.87 7.93 2.80
N GLN A 1153 -17.79 7.05 3.18
CA GLN A 1153 -17.51 6.00 4.17
C GLN A 1153 -18.41 4.77 4.03
N VAL A 1154 -17.92 3.63 4.50
CA VAL A 1154 -18.71 2.40 4.66
C VAL A 1154 -19.43 2.46 6.01
N VAL A 1155 -20.71 2.10 6.01
CA VAL A 1155 -21.53 1.90 7.20
C VAL A 1155 -22.04 0.47 7.20
N ILE A 1156 -21.66 -0.30 8.21
CA ILE A 1156 -22.20 -1.64 8.45
C ILE A 1156 -23.48 -1.48 9.27
N LEU A 1157 -24.60 -1.88 8.68
CA LEU A 1157 -25.92 -1.84 9.29
C LEU A 1157 -26.15 -3.12 10.08
N ASP A 1158 -26.28 -3.02 11.40
CA ASP A 1158 -26.66 -4.14 12.25
C ASP A 1158 -28.18 -4.31 12.22
N LYS A 1159 -28.64 -5.52 11.87
CA LYS A 1159 -30.08 -5.83 11.68
C LYS A 1159 -30.80 -4.83 10.77
N GLY A 1160 -30.09 -4.39 9.73
CA GLY A 1160 -30.61 -3.43 8.75
C GLY A 1160 -30.62 -1.97 9.21
N ARG A 1161 -30.05 -1.62 10.36
CA ARG A 1161 -29.99 -0.23 10.86
C ARG A 1161 -28.57 0.21 11.19
N GLY A 1162 -28.27 1.47 10.89
CA GLY A 1162 -27.02 2.12 11.28
C GLY A 1162 -27.15 3.64 11.18
N SER A 1163 -26.10 4.36 11.54
CA SER A 1163 -26.09 5.82 11.45
C SER A 1163 -24.73 6.36 11.09
N VAL A 1164 -24.72 7.50 10.41
CA VAL A 1164 -23.52 8.25 10.07
C VAL A 1164 -23.70 9.70 10.51
N GLN A 1165 -22.62 10.30 10.99
CA GLN A 1165 -22.60 11.70 11.41
C GLN A 1165 -21.80 12.54 10.42
N VAL A 1166 -22.31 13.73 10.12
CA VAL A 1166 -21.72 14.68 9.18
C VAL A 1166 -21.58 16.04 9.88
N PRO A 1167 -20.35 16.56 10.07
CA PRO A 1167 -20.16 17.87 10.69
C PRO A 1167 -20.50 18.98 9.69
N VAL A 1168 -21.32 19.94 10.10
CA VAL A 1168 -21.54 21.18 9.35
C VAL A 1168 -20.50 22.18 9.82
N ALA A 1169 -19.38 22.26 9.12
CA ALA A 1169 -18.28 23.16 9.48
C ALA A 1169 -18.75 24.63 9.56
N PHE A 1170 -18.09 25.45 10.39
CA PHE A 1170 -18.40 26.88 10.52
C PHE A 1170 -18.20 27.66 9.22
N ASN A 1171 -17.35 27.16 8.32
CA ASN A 1171 -17.13 27.69 6.98
C ASN A 1171 -17.75 26.80 5.88
N ALA A 1172 -18.74 25.96 6.22
CA ALA A 1172 -19.45 25.18 5.23
C ALA A 1172 -20.10 26.10 4.18
N MET A 1173 -19.98 25.72 2.92
CA MET A 1173 -20.57 26.46 1.81
C MET A 1173 -22.10 26.58 2.01
N PRO A 1174 -22.67 27.79 1.95
CA PRO A 1174 -24.12 27.97 1.97
C PRO A 1174 -24.78 27.24 0.80
N GLY A 1175 -25.96 26.65 1.05
CA GLY A 1175 -26.71 25.93 0.02
C GLY A 1175 -27.16 24.54 0.43
N LYS A 1176 -27.56 23.75 -0.57
CA LYS A 1176 -28.15 22.42 -0.38
C LYS A 1176 -27.05 21.37 -0.39
N TRP A 1177 -26.83 20.73 0.76
CA TRP A 1177 -25.95 19.58 0.90
C TRP A 1177 -26.77 18.30 0.78
N GLN A 1178 -26.18 17.24 0.22
CA GLN A 1178 -26.86 15.96 0.00
C GLN A 1178 -26.02 14.80 0.56
N ILE A 1179 -26.72 13.84 1.16
CA ILE A 1179 -26.16 12.55 1.56
C ILE A 1179 -26.84 11.45 0.77
N LYS A 1180 -26.04 10.52 0.24
CA LYS A 1180 -26.51 9.35 -0.51
C LYS A 1180 -26.03 8.08 0.17
N ALA A 1181 -26.93 7.15 0.41
CA ALA A 1181 -26.61 5.81 0.93
C ALA A 1181 -26.90 4.77 -0.16
N THR A 1182 -25.93 3.92 -0.49
CA THR A 1182 -26.08 2.84 -1.50
C THR A 1182 -25.78 1.49 -0.88
N GLU A 1183 -26.75 0.58 -0.87
CA GLU A 1183 -26.55 -0.79 -0.38
C GLU A 1183 -25.74 -1.61 -1.39
N LEU A 1184 -24.77 -2.38 -0.87
CA LEU A 1184 -23.69 -3.02 -1.63
C LEU A 1184 -24.19 -4.01 -2.70
N PHE A 1185 -25.07 -4.96 -2.35
CA PHE A 1185 -25.43 -6.08 -3.24
C PHE A 1185 -26.64 -5.79 -4.13
N SER A 1186 -27.67 -5.14 -3.59
CA SER A 1186 -28.86 -4.73 -4.33
C SER A 1186 -28.62 -3.50 -5.20
N ASN A 1187 -27.56 -2.73 -4.93
CA ASN A 1187 -27.22 -1.47 -5.57
C ASN A 1187 -28.38 -0.43 -5.51
N ARG A 1188 -29.29 -0.59 -4.55
CA ARG A 1188 -30.37 0.36 -4.28
C ARG A 1188 -29.82 1.50 -3.44
N SER A 1189 -30.26 2.72 -3.76
CA SER A 1189 -29.81 3.91 -3.05
C SER A 1189 -30.96 4.79 -2.61
N ALA A 1190 -30.71 5.57 -1.56
CA ALA A 1190 -31.56 6.64 -1.09
C ALA A 1190 -30.73 7.89 -0.87
N ASP A 1191 -31.41 9.03 -0.91
CA ASP A 1191 -30.80 10.34 -0.81
C ASP A 1191 -31.62 11.19 0.17
N ALA A 1192 -30.93 11.96 1.00
CA ALA A 1192 -31.51 13.00 1.83
C ALA A 1192 -30.70 14.28 1.70
N SER A 1193 -31.26 15.42 2.11
CA SER A 1193 -30.57 16.70 2.02
C SER A 1193 -30.92 17.64 3.16
N TRP A 1194 -29.97 18.51 3.50
CA TRP A 1194 -30.13 19.62 4.41
C TRP A 1194 -29.67 20.92 3.75
N LYS A 1195 -30.10 22.05 4.30
CA LYS A 1195 -29.73 23.38 3.81
C LYS A 1195 -28.93 24.12 4.88
N VAL A 1196 -27.71 24.53 4.53
CA VAL A 1196 -26.89 25.46 5.31
C VAL A 1196 -27.23 26.88 4.84
N LYS A 1197 -27.44 27.79 5.78
CA LYS A 1197 -27.81 29.18 5.49
C LYS A 1197 -26.64 30.00 4.98
#